data_AF-A0A662KJ37-F1
#
_entry.id   AF-A0A662KJ37-F1
#
_cell.length_a   1.000
_cell.length_b   1.000
_cell.length_c   1.000
_cell.angle_alpha   90.00
_cell.angle_beta   90.00
_cell.angle_gamma   90.00
#
_symmetry.space_group_name_H-M   'P 1'
#
loop_
_entity.id
_entity.type
_entity.pdbx_description
1 polymer ?
#
loop_
_entity_poly.entity_id
_entity_poly.type
_entity_poly.pdbx_seq_one_letter_code
_entity_poly.pdbx_strand_id
1 'polypeptide(L)'
;MQDQKLKIHTKDSLIVSEDRCLMFLNISFSLFIAILLSRGFGALNNYLESFYILVSVLTLFLVNLYGRWEYICIKDVYKSTNKLFAIALLLISLTLSFCYHFDNLYPLLSLPLMFLGWDLLAKPRRETPIILIFTSLYTIFLIYLNTDSLLMWHVINNFSYTASSWVTSLVGNHSIVGYSMSGFLILIPALLVSLTICIHSKGKRSVYIYPLLIVVAWIVYILVFSFASFDDYSDIVIYSPALFLSLLPILFFQIYRYGFTSNNNRGGKQVKLKDVPTFLMILSAVSLLLIMPCSTGITSGKKILFYGEDMLGSWDVPEYGKYGEVWWGMFGLLPYYLETYGYNCSIFVRNLTAFLERNQPTEENITRFVNLTEYVEFVESEKITIDILRDFDVLVVINLNKTFSEEEKKSIRSFVKNGGSLLVLGDHTNVGNIMLSLNDLLQDVGITFRFDSALPLDPASKWMTCYSKMRNPLTFGIPEDEIQISVGASLNISLPAFPIIVGDFAFSDYGDIKNVENAFLGNYRYDKGEILGNVVLVAGCYYGKGRVLVFGDTSPFQNPSLPYSHRFVSRVFNWLVHGERVEINLAKQLVATILILIGLLLAFKSSGIRIIPFALLLGILFASLLNSSFISDANPEGSLVYIDITHAEKFSIDPFNDNSVTGTMVNFARNGYLPIILKDFDYEKIRRGNIILIIAPNKVLGKDDVEKLMEFIKEGGLLILSSGYQCRDCVKPLLDEFNLDIDAVPLGPVPYVEENPEEYQMEPKFVDAWPILVMNKEAISYYDVYIENETYTLVTFIRYGKGGFVLISDNEFLLNKNIESKEFLWPGNVQFIKSIIDDVRERGVPI
;
A
#
# COMPACT_ATOMS: atom_id res chain seq x y z
N MET A 1 42.27 56.39 15.03
CA MET A 1 42.72 54.98 14.88
C MET A 1 41.99 53.98 15.79
N GLN A 2 41.34 54.41 16.90
CA GLN A 2 40.47 53.55 17.72
C GLN A 2 39.08 53.28 17.09
N ASP A 3 38.47 54.25 16.40
CA ASP A 3 37.15 54.05 15.75
C ASP A 3 37.14 53.09 14.55
N GLN A 4 38.26 53.00 13.81
CA GLN A 4 38.39 52.03 12.71
C GLN A 4 38.53 50.60 13.23
N LYS A 5 39.20 50.39 14.38
CA LYS A 5 39.26 49.06 15.02
C LYS A 5 37.90 48.64 15.57
N LEU A 6 37.11 49.56 16.13
CA LEU A 6 35.76 49.26 16.61
C LEU A 6 34.81 48.90 15.46
N LYS A 7 34.86 49.63 14.33
CA LYS A 7 34.05 49.35 13.12
C LYS A 7 34.43 48.05 12.41
N ILE A 8 35.71 47.68 12.39
CA ILE A 8 36.15 46.39 11.83
C ILE A 8 35.72 45.25 12.74
N HIS A 9 35.83 45.40 14.06
CA HIS A 9 35.38 44.37 15.01
C HIS A 9 33.87 44.14 14.99
N THR A 10 33.06 45.20 14.86
CA THR A 10 31.60 45.07 14.75
C THR A 10 31.17 44.47 13.42
N LYS A 11 31.84 44.81 12.31
CA LYS A 11 31.57 44.22 10.99
C LYS A 11 31.94 42.74 10.93
N ASP A 12 33.09 42.36 11.49
CA ASP A 12 33.51 40.95 11.60
C ASP A 12 32.59 40.16 12.56
N SER A 13 32.10 40.76 13.65
CA SER A 13 31.14 40.09 14.54
C SER A 13 29.75 39.91 13.91
N LEU A 14 29.29 40.89 13.11
CA LEU A 14 28.03 40.83 12.35
C LEU A 14 28.08 39.72 11.30
N ILE A 15 29.15 39.67 10.49
CA ILE A 15 29.36 38.63 9.47
C ILE A 15 29.41 37.23 10.12
N VAL A 16 30.09 37.09 11.26
CA VAL A 16 30.16 35.82 12.01
C VAL A 16 28.81 35.42 12.62
N SER A 17 27.91 36.36 12.91
CA SER A 17 26.55 36.08 13.41
C SER A 17 25.59 35.68 12.28
N GLU A 18 25.69 36.31 11.11
CA GLU A 18 24.90 35.99 9.91
C GLU A 18 25.25 34.60 9.36
N ASP A 19 26.54 34.24 9.28
CA ASP A 19 26.99 32.92 8.86
C ASP A 19 26.47 31.79 9.78
N ARG A 20 26.33 32.07 11.09
CA ARG A 20 25.77 31.10 12.07
C ARG A 20 24.27 30.92 11.90
N CYS A 21 23.53 32.02 11.70
CA CYS A 21 22.09 31.96 11.43
C CYS A 21 21.81 31.20 10.13
N LEU A 22 22.52 31.49 9.05
CA LEU A 22 22.35 30.77 7.77
C LEU A 22 22.69 29.28 7.89
N MET A 23 23.74 28.93 8.64
CA MET A 23 24.12 27.53 8.86
C MET A 23 23.06 26.78 9.66
N PHE A 24 22.57 27.36 10.76
CA PHE A 24 21.47 26.79 11.53
C PHE A 24 20.25 26.59 10.66
N LEU A 25 19.88 27.61 9.89
CA LEU A 25 18.72 27.57 9.02
C LEU A 25 18.87 26.44 8.00
N ASN A 26 19.99 26.35 7.28
CA ASN A 26 20.24 25.26 6.32
C ASN A 26 20.23 23.86 6.96
N ILE A 27 20.82 23.68 8.15
CA ILE A 27 20.86 22.38 8.84
C ILE A 27 19.46 22.01 9.36
N SER A 28 18.77 22.94 10.01
CA SER A 28 17.41 22.72 10.55
C SER A 28 16.41 22.43 9.45
N PHE A 29 16.48 23.14 8.32
CA PHE A 29 15.65 22.85 7.16
C PHE A 29 16.03 21.53 6.48
N SER A 30 17.32 21.19 6.41
CA SER A 30 17.76 19.89 5.88
C SER A 30 17.27 18.74 6.76
N LEU A 31 17.32 18.90 8.09
CA LEU A 31 16.75 18.00 9.08
C LEU A 31 15.23 17.90 8.96
N PHE A 32 14.54 19.03 8.75
CA PHE A 32 13.09 19.05 8.61
C PHE A 32 12.63 18.31 7.35
N ILE A 33 13.26 18.60 6.20
CA ILE A 33 13.01 17.87 4.95
C ILE A 33 13.32 16.39 5.13
N ALA A 34 14.48 16.08 5.70
CA ALA A 34 14.89 14.73 6.02
C ALA A 34 13.80 13.96 6.78
N ILE A 35 13.37 14.49 7.93
CA ILE A 35 12.39 13.84 8.81
C ILE A 35 11.01 13.73 8.13
N LEU A 36 10.60 14.75 7.36
CA LEU A 36 9.37 14.67 6.55
C LEU A 36 9.47 13.55 5.50
N LEU A 37 10.60 13.41 4.82
CA LEU A 37 10.81 12.36 3.81
C LEU A 37 10.87 10.95 4.41
N SER A 38 11.26 10.80 5.67
CA SER A 38 11.28 9.48 6.33
C SER A 38 9.95 9.09 6.98
N ARG A 39 8.86 9.85 6.76
CA ARG A 39 7.60 9.74 7.51
C ARG A 39 7.80 9.80 9.04
N GLY A 40 8.86 10.50 9.48
CA GLY A 40 9.27 10.53 10.88
C GLY A 40 8.35 11.37 11.77
N PHE A 41 7.46 12.16 11.18
CA PHE A 41 6.46 12.95 11.88
C PHE A 41 5.17 12.19 12.20
N GLY A 42 5.13 10.88 11.92
CA GLY A 42 4.01 10.04 12.26
C GLY A 42 2.80 10.26 11.34
N ALA A 43 1.60 10.23 11.93
CA ALA A 43 0.29 10.23 11.29
C ALA A 43 -0.12 11.55 10.59
N LEU A 44 0.84 12.33 10.08
CA LEU A 44 0.47 13.49 9.26
C LEU A 44 -0.22 12.98 7.99
N ASN A 45 -1.41 13.51 7.71
CA ASN A 45 -2.15 13.18 6.49
C ASN A 45 -1.23 13.38 5.26
N ASN A 46 -1.17 12.40 4.36
CA ASN A 46 -0.33 12.39 3.16
C ASN A 46 -0.38 13.72 2.36
N TYR A 47 -1.54 14.38 2.33
CA TYR A 47 -1.72 15.69 1.67
C TYR A 47 -1.07 16.85 2.44
N LEU A 48 -1.18 16.86 3.77
CA LEU A 48 -0.54 17.86 4.63
C LEU A 48 0.99 17.67 4.63
N GLU A 49 1.48 16.43 4.69
CA GLU A 49 2.91 16.14 4.53
C GLU A 49 3.45 16.70 3.22
N SER A 50 2.75 16.43 2.11
CA SER A 50 3.13 16.90 0.77
C SER A 50 3.14 18.43 0.69
N PHE A 51 2.14 19.10 1.29
CA PHE A 51 2.09 20.55 1.38
C PHE A 51 3.24 21.11 2.24
N TYR A 52 3.52 20.52 3.40
CA TYR A 52 4.62 20.96 4.26
C TYR A 52 5.99 20.71 3.63
N ILE A 53 6.19 19.59 2.94
CA ILE A 53 7.41 19.31 2.15
C ILE A 53 7.57 20.39 1.07
N LEU A 54 6.51 20.67 0.30
CA LEU A 54 6.52 21.69 -0.75
C LEU A 54 6.84 23.08 -0.20
N VAL A 55 6.13 23.51 0.84
CA VAL A 55 6.35 24.80 1.51
C VAL A 55 7.77 24.86 2.09
N SER A 56 8.29 23.76 2.64
CA SER A 56 9.65 23.72 3.21
C SER A 56 10.74 23.83 2.16
N VAL A 57 10.59 23.12 1.04
CA VAL A 57 11.50 23.20 -0.11
C VAL A 57 11.47 24.62 -0.71
N LEU A 58 10.27 25.18 -0.91
CA LEU A 58 10.08 26.56 -1.38
C LEU A 58 10.68 27.58 -0.40
N THR A 59 10.46 27.40 0.90
CA THR A 59 11.02 28.28 1.94
C THR A 59 12.54 28.19 1.97
N LEU A 60 13.11 26.98 1.90
CA LEU A 60 14.56 26.78 1.77
C LEU A 60 15.13 27.52 0.58
N PHE A 61 14.47 27.42 -0.57
CA PHE A 61 14.90 28.09 -1.78
C PHE A 61 14.82 29.60 -1.64
N LEU A 62 13.70 30.14 -1.15
CA LEU A 62 13.48 31.57 -0.96
C LEU A 62 14.44 32.18 0.08
N VAL A 63 14.69 31.49 1.20
CA VAL A 63 15.64 31.96 2.21
C VAL A 63 17.08 31.86 1.72
N ASN A 64 17.43 30.81 0.97
CA ASN A 64 18.75 30.69 0.34
C ASN A 64 18.94 31.77 -0.75
N LEU A 65 17.88 32.14 -1.48
CA LEU A 65 17.85 33.26 -2.42
C LEU A 65 18.00 34.61 -1.72
N TYR A 66 17.26 34.83 -0.63
CA TYR A 66 17.28 36.08 0.14
C TYR A 66 18.63 36.30 0.83
N GLY A 67 19.14 35.28 1.54
CA GLY A 67 20.47 35.31 2.14
C GLY A 67 21.59 35.45 1.11
N ARG A 68 21.38 34.97 -0.13
CA ARG A 68 22.27 35.25 -1.26
C ARG A 68 22.14 36.68 -1.76
N TRP A 69 20.95 37.28 -1.75
CA TRP A 69 20.74 38.64 -2.21
C TRP A 69 21.48 39.65 -1.33
N GLU A 70 21.41 39.49 0.00
CA GLU A 70 22.24 40.25 0.96
C GLU A 70 23.75 39.99 0.76
N TYR A 71 24.17 38.73 0.56
CA TYR A 71 25.58 38.39 0.32
C TYR A 71 26.11 38.92 -1.03
N ILE A 72 25.27 38.97 -2.08
CA ILE A 72 25.59 39.48 -3.42
C ILE A 72 25.67 41.02 -3.40
N CYS A 73 24.78 41.70 -2.67
CA CYS A 73 24.90 43.14 -2.43
C CYS A 73 26.21 43.52 -1.70
N ILE A 74 26.89 42.55 -1.07
CA ILE A 74 28.19 42.71 -0.40
C ILE A 74 29.37 42.24 -1.27
N LYS A 75 29.13 41.47 -2.35
CA LYS A 75 30.19 40.91 -3.20
C LYS A 75 29.74 40.85 -4.67
N ASP A 76 30.12 41.88 -5.41
CA ASP A 76 30.05 41.87 -6.87
C ASP A 76 30.86 40.70 -7.46
N VAL A 77 30.39 40.21 -8.61
CA VAL A 77 30.92 39.12 -9.44
C VAL A 77 30.28 37.74 -9.18
N TYR A 78 29.19 37.42 -9.87
CA TYR A 78 28.88 36.02 -10.26
C TYR A 78 28.10 35.92 -11.59
N LYS A 79 28.54 34.99 -12.48
CA LYS A 79 28.01 34.77 -13.85
C LYS A 79 26.65 34.03 -13.86
N SER A 80 25.82 34.35 -14.87
CA SER A 80 24.40 33.93 -15.02
C SER A 80 24.17 32.44 -15.33
N THR A 81 25.19 31.69 -15.78
CA THR A 81 25.05 30.31 -16.25
C THR A 81 24.69 29.30 -15.15
N ASN A 82 25.11 29.52 -13.90
CA ASN A 82 24.73 28.65 -12.78
C ASN A 82 23.27 28.82 -12.34
N LYS A 83 22.62 29.96 -12.64
CA LYS A 83 21.22 30.21 -12.30
C LYS A 83 20.26 29.45 -13.22
N LEU A 84 20.48 29.50 -14.53
CA LEU A 84 19.68 28.77 -15.52
C LEU A 84 19.75 27.25 -15.31
N PHE A 85 20.92 26.73 -14.96
CA PHE A 85 21.12 25.32 -14.69
C PHE A 85 20.38 24.85 -13.42
N ALA A 86 20.42 25.65 -12.33
CA ALA A 86 19.67 25.36 -11.12
C ALA A 86 18.15 25.44 -11.33
N ILE A 87 17.67 26.39 -12.13
CA ILE A 87 16.26 26.53 -12.50
C ILE A 87 15.79 25.34 -13.35
N ALA A 88 16.60 24.86 -14.30
CA ALA A 88 16.28 23.70 -15.12
C ALA A 88 16.17 22.41 -14.28
N LEU A 89 17.09 22.18 -13.34
CA LEU A 89 17.03 21.05 -12.41
C LEU A 89 15.84 21.14 -11.45
N LEU A 90 15.46 22.35 -11.04
CA LEU A 90 14.27 22.60 -10.24
C LEU A 90 13.00 22.29 -11.02
N LEU A 91 12.91 22.71 -12.28
CA LEU A 91 11.79 22.36 -13.16
C LEU A 91 11.72 20.85 -13.40
N ILE A 92 12.84 20.17 -13.62
CA ILE A 92 12.88 18.70 -13.76
C ILE A 92 12.43 18.02 -12.47
N SER A 93 12.93 18.46 -11.30
CA SER A 93 12.50 17.92 -10.00
C SER A 93 11.01 18.17 -9.72
N LEU A 94 10.49 19.36 -10.07
CA LEU A 94 9.07 19.70 -9.96
C LEU A 94 8.22 18.84 -10.89
N THR A 95 8.60 18.73 -12.16
CA THR A 95 7.87 17.90 -13.14
C THR A 95 7.88 16.43 -12.72
N LEU A 96 9.00 15.91 -12.19
CA LEU A 96 9.07 14.54 -11.66
C LEU A 96 8.21 14.35 -10.41
N SER A 97 8.11 15.37 -9.53
CA SER A 97 7.18 15.37 -8.39
C SER A 97 5.71 15.39 -8.81
N PHE A 98 5.37 15.93 -9.99
CA PHE A 98 4.00 15.99 -10.51
C PHE A 98 3.61 14.79 -11.38
N CYS A 99 4.56 14.15 -12.07
CA CYS A 99 4.27 13.13 -13.09
C CYS A 99 4.30 11.67 -12.61
N TYR A 100 4.80 11.38 -11.40
CA TYR A 100 4.88 10.01 -10.88
C TYR A 100 4.11 9.88 -9.56
N HIS A 101 3.24 8.87 -9.46
CA HIS A 101 2.59 8.47 -8.20
C HIS A 101 3.63 8.34 -7.08
N PHE A 102 3.28 8.87 -5.90
CA PHE A 102 4.18 9.36 -4.86
C PHE A 102 5.02 8.30 -4.13
N ASP A 103 4.76 7.02 -4.35
CA ASP A 103 5.49 5.91 -3.71
C ASP A 103 6.99 5.87 -4.07
N ASN A 104 7.38 6.45 -5.21
CA ASN A 104 8.74 6.37 -5.77
C ASN A 104 9.59 7.65 -5.62
N LEU A 105 9.05 8.73 -5.02
CA LEU A 105 9.67 10.07 -5.07
C LEU A 105 10.69 10.36 -3.96
N TYR A 106 10.72 9.58 -2.88
CA TYR A 106 11.59 9.81 -1.72
C TYR A 106 13.10 9.83 -2.05
N PRO A 107 13.65 8.97 -2.93
CA PRO A 107 15.05 9.05 -3.35
C PRO A 107 15.36 10.30 -4.19
N LEU A 108 14.40 10.77 -5.00
CA LEU A 108 14.56 11.96 -5.85
C LEU A 108 14.53 13.26 -5.04
N LEU A 109 13.83 13.29 -3.91
CA LEU A 109 13.81 14.44 -2.98
C LEU A 109 15.08 14.53 -2.10
N SER A 110 15.92 13.48 -2.07
CA SER A 110 17.28 13.57 -1.53
C SER A 110 18.24 14.36 -2.44
N LEU A 111 17.87 14.56 -3.71
CA LEU A 111 18.68 15.29 -4.68
C LEU A 111 18.84 16.77 -4.33
N PRO A 112 17.80 17.52 -3.92
CA PRO A 112 17.96 18.86 -3.34
C PRO A 112 19.01 18.94 -2.23
N LEU A 113 19.07 17.96 -1.32
CA LEU A 113 20.08 17.88 -0.25
C LEU A 113 21.49 17.60 -0.81
N MET A 114 21.60 16.70 -1.79
CA MET A 114 22.85 16.45 -2.53
C MET A 114 23.29 17.68 -3.36
N PHE A 115 22.35 18.41 -3.95
CA PHE A 115 22.58 19.64 -4.73
C PHE A 115 22.91 20.84 -3.83
N LEU A 116 22.38 20.91 -2.61
CA LEU A 116 22.81 21.86 -1.58
C LEU A 116 24.25 21.57 -1.17
N GLY A 117 24.57 20.29 -0.91
CA GLY A 117 25.95 19.84 -0.69
C GLY A 117 26.88 20.16 -1.86
N TRP A 118 26.39 20.04 -3.09
CA TRP A 118 27.10 20.37 -4.32
C TRP A 118 27.38 21.86 -4.49
N ASP A 119 26.39 22.73 -4.26
CA ASP A 119 26.59 24.18 -4.37
C ASP A 119 27.53 24.70 -3.26
N LEU A 120 27.51 24.04 -2.09
CA LEU A 120 28.50 24.23 -1.01
C LEU A 120 29.90 23.68 -1.35
N LEU A 121 30.02 22.71 -2.26
CA LEU A 121 31.30 22.23 -2.80
C LEU A 121 31.85 23.15 -3.90
N ALA A 122 30.97 23.80 -4.67
CA ALA A 122 31.35 24.75 -5.71
C ALA A 122 32.01 26.03 -5.14
N LYS A 123 31.75 26.35 -3.85
CA LYS A 123 32.41 27.43 -3.09
C LYS A 123 32.85 26.90 -1.71
N PRO A 124 34.15 26.71 -1.42
CA PRO A 124 34.58 26.18 -0.13
C PRO A 124 34.18 27.14 1.01
N ARG A 125 33.22 26.71 1.84
CA ARG A 125 32.82 27.39 3.09
C ARG A 125 33.36 26.60 4.29
N ARG A 126 33.32 27.18 5.48
CA ARG A 126 33.87 26.54 6.69
C ARG A 126 33.01 25.37 7.18
N GLU A 127 31.74 25.37 6.82
CA GLU A 127 30.70 24.41 7.19
C GLU A 127 30.51 23.27 6.18
N THR A 128 31.10 23.37 4.98
CA THR A 128 30.97 22.37 3.90
C THR A 128 31.27 20.93 4.36
N PRO A 129 32.33 20.64 5.16
CA PRO A 129 32.61 19.27 5.61
C PRO A 129 31.55 18.70 6.54
N ILE A 130 30.95 19.53 7.41
CA ILE A 130 29.92 19.11 8.38
C ILE A 130 28.64 18.76 7.63
N ILE A 131 28.20 19.65 6.73
CA ILE A 131 26.99 19.44 5.95
C ILE A 131 27.13 18.19 5.08
N LEU A 132 28.30 17.98 4.48
CA LEU A 132 28.49 16.87 3.55
C LEU A 132 28.64 15.51 4.24
N ILE A 133 29.28 15.45 5.41
CA ILE A 133 29.29 14.23 6.24
C ILE A 133 27.88 13.92 6.73
N PHE A 134 27.16 14.93 7.22
CA PHE A 134 25.77 14.76 7.66
C PHE A 134 24.88 14.26 6.52
N THR A 135 24.87 14.93 5.37
CA THR A 135 24.03 14.52 4.23
C THR A 135 24.42 13.12 3.75
N SER A 136 25.71 12.77 3.72
CA SER A 136 26.13 11.42 3.32
C SER A 136 25.68 10.34 4.30
N LEU A 137 25.90 10.54 5.60
CA LEU A 137 25.49 9.60 6.65
C LEU A 137 23.96 9.47 6.71
N TYR A 138 23.27 10.58 6.55
CA TYR A 138 21.81 10.61 6.55
C TYR A 138 21.23 9.97 5.29
N THR A 139 21.81 10.19 4.11
CA THR A 139 21.45 9.47 2.89
C THR A 139 21.69 7.98 3.07
N ILE A 140 22.82 7.54 3.63
CA ILE A 140 23.08 6.13 3.94
C ILE A 140 22.01 5.58 4.90
N PHE A 141 21.66 6.32 5.96
CA PHE A 141 20.60 5.93 6.88
C PHE A 141 19.24 5.80 6.18
N LEU A 142 18.86 6.78 5.35
CA LEU A 142 17.62 6.74 4.57
C LEU A 142 17.59 5.59 3.58
N ILE A 143 18.72 5.27 2.97
CA ILE A 143 18.87 4.10 2.12
C ILE A 143 18.55 2.89 2.97
N TYR A 144 19.32 2.61 4.03
CA TYR A 144 19.10 1.44 4.87
C TYR A 144 17.68 1.33 5.47
N LEU A 145 17.06 2.47 5.78
CA LEU A 145 15.68 2.53 6.27
C LEU A 145 14.66 2.18 5.16
N ASN A 146 14.85 2.69 3.95
CA ASN A 146 13.94 2.52 2.81
C ASN A 146 14.32 1.35 1.88
N THR A 147 15.31 0.55 2.27
CA THR A 147 15.79 -0.61 1.52
C THR A 147 15.45 -1.91 2.21
N ASP A 148 14.50 -1.86 3.14
CA ASP A 148 13.97 -3.01 3.87
C ASP A 148 15.09 -3.90 4.41
N SER A 149 16.14 -3.24 4.95
CA SER A 149 17.24 -3.96 5.59
C SER A 149 16.67 -4.67 6.81
N LEU A 150 16.38 -5.96 6.63
CA LEU A 150 15.96 -6.93 7.64
C LEU A 150 16.59 -6.67 9.01
N LEU A 151 17.92 -6.58 9.02
CA LEU A 151 18.70 -6.38 10.22
C LEU A 151 18.46 -4.99 10.82
N MET A 152 18.41 -3.95 9.99
CA MET A 152 18.20 -2.59 10.45
C MET A 152 16.80 -2.43 11.04
N TRP A 153 15.77 -2.98 10.39
CA TRP A 153 14.41 -2.97 10.91
C TRP A 153 14.33 -3.64 12.28
N HIS A 154 14.91 -4.85 12.43
CA HIS A 154 14.96 -5.55 13.72
C HIS A 154 15.69 -4.74 14.80
N VAL A 155 16.85 -4.16 14.46
CA VAL A 155 17.64 -3.38 15.41
C VAL A 155 16.89 -2.13 15.85
N ILE A 156 16.32 -1.38 14.91
CA ILE A 156 15.57 -0.16 15.18
C ILE A 156 14.32 -0.46 16.02
N ASN A 157 13.52 -1.44 15.60
CA ASN A 157 12.25 -1.75 16.25
C ASN A 157 12.46 -2.31 17.66
N ASN A 158 13.37 -3.28 17.83
CA ASN A 158 13.69 -3.84 19.14
C ASN A 158 14.30 -2.79 20.07
N PHE A 159 15.14 -1.89 19.54
CA PHE A 159 15.66 -0.79 20.33
C PHE A 159 14.53 0.13 20.80
N SER A 160 13.60 0.49 19.92
CA SER A 160 12.45 1.34 20.27
C SER A 160 11.58 0.69 21.35
N TYR A 161 11.19 -0.58 21.18
CA TYR A 161 10.40 -1.32 22.17
C TYR A 161 11.10 -1.45 23.52
N THR A 162 12.39 -1.79 23.51
CA THR A 162 13.17 -1.95 24.75
C THR A 162 13.34 -0.61 25.46
N ALA A 163 13.67 0.44 24.72
CA ALA A 163 13.86 1.77 25.27
C ALA A 163 12.56 2.36 25.81
N SER A 164 11.45 2.22 25.08
CA SER A 164 10.15 2.72 25.53
C SER A 164 9.71 2.01 26.81
N SER A 165 9.75 0.67 26.82
CA SER A 165 9.35 -0.13 27.97
C SER A 165 10.20 0.19 29.20
N TRP A 166 11.52 0.34 29.02
CA TRP A 166 12.42 0.73 30.11
C TRP A 166 12.09 2.13 30.64
N VAL A 167 11.95 3.13 29.76
CA VAL A 167 11.64 4.50 30.16
C VAL A 167 10.31 4.58 30.90
N THR A 168 9.26 3.94 30.39
CA THR A 168 7.94 4.00 31.03
C THR A 168 7.90 3.23 32.34
N SER A 169 8.72 2.17 32.49
CA SER A 169 8.78 1.39 33.74
C SER A 169 9.22 2.23 34.93
N LEU A 170 9.99 3.30 34.70
CA LEU A 170 10.41 4.25 35.73
C LEU A 170 9.25 4.99 36.41
N VAL A 171 8.10 5.06 35.74
CA VAL A 171 6.86 5.69 36.25
C VAL A 171 5.75 4.68 36.50
N GLY A 172 6.07 3.39 36.58
CA GLY A 172 5.10 2.32 36.82
C GLY A 172 4.22 1.99 35.62
N ASN A 173 4.65 2.34 34.40
CA ASN A 173 3.92 2.05 33.16
C ASN A 173 4.76 1.11 32.25
N HIS A 174 4.15 0.23 31.47
CA HIS A 174 4.86 -0.74 30.64
C HIS A 174 4.52 -0.62 29.14
N SER A 175 4.42 0.60 28.62
CA SER A 175 4.09 0.84 27.21
C SER A 175 5.20 0.39 26.26
N ILE A 176 4.81 -0.35 25.22
CA ILE A 176 5.71 -0.86 24.18
C ILE A 176 5.41 -0.08 22.90
N VAL A 177 6.35 0.77 22.47
CA VAL A 177 6.11 1.76 21.41
C VAL A 177 7.12 1.59 20.28
N GLY A 178 6.60 1.36 19.07
CA GLY A 178 7.37 1.20 17.84
C GLY A 178 8.10 2.48 17.45
N TYR A 179 9.10 2.37 16.56
CA TYR A 179 9.87 3.52 16.10
C TYR A 179 9.05 4.55 15.31
N SER A 180 7.91 4.14 14.71
CA SER A 180 6.97 5.05 14.05
C SER A 180 6.31 6.03 15.02
N MET A 181 6.17 5.62 16.29
CA MET A 181 5.45 6.35 17.34
C MET A 181 6.36 6.92 18.42
N SER A 182 7.52 6.29 18.66
CA SER A 182 8.43 6.73 19.72
C SER A 182 9.24 7.98 19.35
N GLY A 183 9.08 8.51 18.14
CA GLY A 183 9.87 9.66 17.65
C GLY A 183 11.33 9.30 17.35
N PHE A 184 11.66 8.00 17.28
CA PHE A 184 13.03 7.55 17.06
C PHE A 184 13.59 7.96 15.70
N LEU A 185 12.74 8.05 14.66
CA LEU A 185 13.12 8.57 13.35
C LEU A 185 13.45 10.07 13.36
N ILE A 186 12.96 10.83 14.34
CA ILE A 186 13.34 12.23 14.59
C ILE A 186 14.67 12.31 15.37
N LEU A 187 14.89 11.38 16.30
CA LEU A 187 16.08 11.32 17.12
C LEU A 187 17.36 11.09 16.31
N ILE A 188 17.35 10.11 15.39
CA ILE A 188 18.56 9.70 14.63
C ILE A 188 19.16 10.87 13.84
N PRO A 189 18.40 11.63 13.02
CA PRO A 189 18.95 12.76 12.27
C PRO A 189 19.52 13.85 13.19
N ALA A 190 18.82 14.15 14.29
CA ALA A 190 19.28 15.13 15.28
C ALA A 190 20.61 14.71 15.93
N LEU A 191 20.75 13.43 16.29
CA LEU A 191 22.00 12.87 16.82
C LEU A 191 23.12 12.89 15.77
N LEU A 192 22.83 12.53 14.52
CA LEU A 192 23.82 12.57 13.45
C LEU A 192 24.38 13.98 13.24
N VAL A 193 23.53 15.01 13.23
CA VAL A 193 23.98 16.41 13.18
C VAL A 193 24.83 16.75 14.39
N SER A 194 24.33 16.43 15.59
CA SER A 194 25.01 16.76 16.84
C SER A 194 26.40 16.12 16.94
N LEU A 195 26.52 14.84 16.59
CA LEU A 195 27.78 14.09 16.57
C LEU A 195 28.73 14.62 15.51
N THR A 196 28.22 14.98 14.32
CA THR A 196 29.05 15.58 13.26
C THR A 196 29.67 16.91 13.73
N ILE A 197 28.89 17.74 14.44
CA ILE A 197 29.39 18.98 15.06
C ILE A 197 30.45 18.66 16.12
N CYS A 198 30.22 17.66 16.98
CA CYS A 198 31.19 17.23 17.99
C CYS A 198 32.53 16.79 17.37
N ILE A 199 32.51 15.94 16.34
CA ILE A 199 33.70 15.46 15.63
C ILE A 199 34.50 16.64 15.06
N HIS A 200 33.81 17.66 14.55
CA HIS A 200 34.45 18.84 13.97
C HIS A 200 34.89 19.91 15.00
N SER A 201 34.55 19.73 16.28
CA SER A 201 34.74 20.77 17.32
C SER A 201 36.14 20.81 17.96
N LYS A 202 37.06 19.93 17.52
CA LYS A 202 38.49 19.85 17.92
C LYS A 202 38.78 20.29 19.37
N GLY A 203 38.05 19.73 20.34
CA GLY A 203 38.39 19.85 21.77
C GLY A 203 37.59 20.85 22.61
N LYS A 204 36.54 21.49 22.08
CA LYS A 204 35.60 22.27 22.92
C LYS A 204 34.70 21.35 23.76
N ARG A 205 35.10 21.09 25.01
CA ARG A 205 34.35 20.22 25.95
C ARG A 205 32.86 20.57 26.07
N SER A 206 32.50 21.86 25.94
CA SER A 206 31.12 22.33 26.04
C SER A 206 30.18 21.86 24.93
N VAL A 207 30.69 21.35 23.80
CA VAL A 207 29.86 20.92 22.65
C VAL A 207 29.43 19.45 22.79
N TYR A 208 30.08 18.65 23.64
CA TYR A 208 29.78 17.23 23.80
C TYR A 208 28.59 16.92 24.71
N ILE A 209 28.03 17.92 25.41
CA ILE A 209 26.82 17.72 26.24
C ILE A 209 25.54 17.64 25.40
N TYR A 210 25.54 18.19 24.19
CA TYR A 210 24.33 18.33 23.38
C TYR A 210 23.77 17.00 22.85
N PRO A 211 24.56 16.02 22.38
CA PRO A 211 24.03 14.69 22.08
C PRO A 211 23.27 14.07 23.26
N LEU A 212 23.78 14.24 24.49
CA LEU A 212 23.11 13.77 25.70
C LEU A 212 21.79 14.51 25.94
N LEU A 213 21.75 15.83 25.77
CA LEU A 213 20.52 16.62 25.88
C LEU A 213 19.44 16.20 24.88
N ILE A 214 19.84 15.84 23.64
CA ILE A 214 18.93 15.32 22.63
C ILE A 214 18.32 13.98 23.08
N VAL A 215 19.13 13.05 23.62
CA VAL A 215 18.63 11.77 24.17
C VAL A 215 17.71 12.01 25.37
N VAL A 216 18.04 12.95 26.26
CA VAL A 216 17.19 13.30 27.42
C VAL A 216 15.84 13.87 26.96
N ALA A 217 15.83 14.76 25.96
CA ALA A 217 14.59 15.29 25.39
C ALA A 217 13.70 14.18 24.81
N TRP A 218 14.31 13.20 24.15
CA TRP A 218 13.59 12.02 23.64
C TRP A 218 13.04 11.12 24.76
N ILE A 219 13.79 10.89 25.84
CA ILE A 219 13.30 10.16 27.02
C ILE A 219 12.11 10.90 27.66
N VAL A 220 12.20 12.22 27.81
CA VAL A 220 11.09 13.04 28.32
C VAL A 220 9.88 12.96 27.41
N TYR A 221 10.08 12.97 26.09
CA TYR A 221 9.01 12.75 25.13
C TYR A 221 8.31 11.41 25.33
N ILE A 222 9.05 10.29 25.44
CA ILE A 222 8.47 8.97 25.71
C ILE A 222 7.70 8.97 27.03
N LEU A 223 8.23 9.59 28.08
CA LEU A 223 7.54 9.70 29.37
C LEU A 223 6.22 10.45 29.23
N VAL A 224 6.22 11.62 28.60
CA VAL A 224 5.00 12.42 28.37
C VAL A 224 4.00 11.65 27.51
N PHE A 225 4.47 11.03 26.43
CA PHE A 225 3.67 10.22 25.53
C PHE A 225 3.01 9.04 26.26
N SER A 226 3.70 8.42 27.23
CA SER A 226 3.14 7.33 28.03
C SER A 226 1.99 7.72 28.98
N PHE A 227 1.81 9.02 29.23
CA PHE A 227 0.69 9.55 30.01
C PHE A 227 -0.47 10.06 29.15
N ALA A 228 -0.29 10.17 27.83
CA ALA A 228 -1.36 10.52 26.93
C ALA A 228 -2.44 9.42 26.92
N SER A 229 -3.71 9.80 26.93
CA SER A 229 -4.79 8.90 26.50
C SER A 229 -4.93 9.05 24.99
N PHE A 230 -5.02 7.93 24.28
CA PHE A 230 -5.24 7.90 22.84
C PHE A 230 -6.72 7.63 22.59
N ASP A 231 -7.56 8.59 22.98
CA ASP A 231 -9.00 8.50 22.75
C ASP A 231 -9.37 8.92 21.31
N ASP A 232 -8.51 9.71 20.65
CA ASP A 232 -8.66 10.13 19.26
C ASP A 232 -7.31 10.09 18.50
N TYR A 233 -7.33 9.59 17.25
CA TYR A 233 -6.20 9.59 16.32
C TYR A 233 -5.59 10.98 16.14
N SER A 234 -6.43 12.03 16.19
CA SER A 234 -6.01 13.41 16.04
C SER A 234 -4.98 13.88 17.08
N ASP A 235 -5.00 13.28 18.28
CA ASP A 235 -4.07 13.59 19.36
C ASP A 235 -2.64 13.10 19.04
N ILE A 236 -2.51 11.97 18.33
CA ILE A 236 -1.23 11.35 17.97
C ILE A 236 -0.43 12.23 17.00
N VAL A 237 -1.13 12.92 16.09
CA VAL A 237 -0.55 13.78 15.05
C VAL A 237 0.28 14.93 15.65
N ILE A 238 0.02 15.34 16.89
CA ILE A 238 0.65 16.50 17.52
C ILE A 238 1.99 16.15 18.18
N TYR A 239 2.16 14.90 18.64
CA TYR A 239 3.30 14.52 19.49
C TYR A 239 4.64 14.51 18.74
N SER A 240 4.70 13.89 17.56
CA SER A 240 5.95 13.81 16.79
C SER A 240 6.47 15.19 16.34
N PRO A 241 5.63 16.12 15.85
CA PRO A 241 6.02 17.52 15.65
C PRO A 241 6.54 18.20 16.93
N ALA A 242 5.92 17.95 18.08
CA ALA A 242 6.35 18.53 19.35
C ALA A 242 7.78 18.09 19.75
N LEU A 243 8.11 16.80 19.57
CA LEU A 243 9.48 16.31 19.79
C LEU A 243 10.47 17.07 18.89
N PHE A 244 10.21 17.13 17.59
CA PHE A 244 11.10 17.84 16.66
C PHE A 244 11.32 19.30 17.06
N LEU A 245 10.24 20.03 17.38
CA LEU A 245 10.33 21.42 17.83
C LEU A 245 11.14 21.56 19.12
N SER A 246 11.07 20.59 20.04
CA SER A 246 11.87 20.59 21.27
C SER A 246 13.37 20.39 21.02
N LEU A 247 13.76 19.70 19.94
CA LEU A 247 15.15 19.45 19.60
C LEU A 247 15.82 20.65 18.89
N LEU A 248 15.05 21.48 18.18
CA LEU A 248 15.58 22.62 17.44
C LEU A 248 16.38 23.61 18.31
N PRO A 249 15.91 24.04 19.50
CA PRO A 249 16.69 24.89 20.40
C PRO A 249 18.00 24.25 20.84
N ILE A 250 18.01 22.93 21.12
CA ILE A 250 19.22 22.21 21.57
C ILE A 250 20.28 22.25 20.46
N LEU A 251 19.88 21.95 19.22
CA LEU A 251 20.74 22.03 18.04
C LEU A 251 21.19 23.47 17.77
N PHE A 252 20.31 24.45 17.92
CA PHE A 252 20.63 25.87 17.77
C PHE A 252 21.73 26.30 18.75
N PHE A 253 21.56 25.99 20.03
CA PHE A 253 22.55 26.32 21.06
C PHE A 253 23.88 25.59 20.84
N GLN A 254 23.85 24.34 20.37
CA GLN A 254 25.06 23.60 20.01
C GLN A 254 25.82 24.30 18.89
N ILE A 255 25.12 24.69 17.82
CA ILE A 255 25.66 25.43 16.67
C ILE A 255 26.21 26.79 17.13
N TYR A 256 25.49 27.49 18.01
CA TYR A 256 25.93 28.76 18.57
C TYR A 256 27.22 28.62 19.38
N ARG A 257 27.34 27.57 20.22
CA ARG A 257 28.52 27.29 21.05
C ARG A 257 29.70 26.71 20.27
N TYR A 258 29.45 25.99 19.18
CA TYR A 258 30.48 25.45 18.31
C TYR A 258 31.47 26.53 17.89
N GLY A 259 30.97 27.72 17.53
CA GLY A 259 31.70 28.98 17.35
C GLY A 259 33.04 28.85 16.61
N PHE A 260 33.12 29.24 15.34
CA PHE A 260 34.39 29.32 14.63
C PHE A 260 35.36 30.25 15.37
N THR A 261 36.37 29.69 16.03
CA THR A 261 37.53 30.47 16.43
C THR A 261 38.21 30.91 15.15
N SER A 262 38.28 32.22 14.93
CA SER A 262 39.15 32.81 13.92
C SER A 262 40.59 32.39 14.24
N ASN A 263 41.04 31.29 13.63
CA ASN A 263 42.46 31.00 13.57
C ASN A 263 42.96 31.59 12.25
N ASN A 264 43.34 32.86 12.34
CA ASN A 264 44.39 33.38 11.49
C ASN A 264 45.59 32.43 11.58
N ASN A 265 46.12 32.05 10.42
CA ASN A 265 47.47 31.54 10.20
C ASN A 265 47.96 30.44 11.17
N ARG A 266 47.89 29.18 10.75
CA ARG A 266 48.99 28.21 10.94
C ARG A 266 48.83 27.02 10.00
N GLY A 267 49.81 26.85 9.12
CA GLY A 267 49.94 25.74 8.18
C GLY A 267 50.21 24.40 8.87
N GLY A 268 49.19 23.84 9.52
CA GLY A 268 49.15 22.42 9.81
C GLY A 268 48.69 21.68 8.55
N LYS A 269 49.43 20.63 8.13
CA LYS A 269 49.05 19.73 7.04
C LYS A 269 47.55 19.41 7.15
N GLN A 270 46.75 19.96 6.24
CA GLN A 270 45.39 19.50 6.01
C GLN A 270 45.54 18.00 5.68
N VAL A 271 45.07 17.14 6.58
CA VAL A 271 44.82 15.75 6.23
C VAL A 271 43.99 15.80 4.94
N LYS A 272 44.43 15.11 3.89
CA LYS A 272 43.72 15.03 2.59
C LYS A 272 42.42 14.25 2.80
N LEU A 273 41.45 14.87 3.47
CA LEU A 273 40.11 14.35 3.73
C LEU A 273 39.15 14.62 2.57
N LYS A 274 39.69 14.97 1.38
CA LYS A 274 38.91 15.26 0.17
C LYS A 274 38.24 14.01 -0.38
N ASP A 275 38.81 12.85 -0.07
CA ASP A 275 38.46 11.58 -0.70
C ASP A 275 37.45 10.77 0.12
N VAL A 276 37.39 10.98 1.45
CA VAL A 276 36.45 10.28 2.36
C VAL A 276 34.98 10.58 2.05
N PRO A 277 34.58 11.84 1.82
CA PRO A 277 33.18 12.14 1.56
C PRO A 277 32.76 11.74 0.13
N THR A 278 33.68 11.80 -0.82
CA THR A 278 33.49 11.24 -2.17
C THR A 278 33.29 9.73 -2.11
N PHE A 279 34.12 9.03 -1.33
CA PHE A 279 33.98 7.60 -1.08
C PHE A 279 32.63 7.23 -0.42
N LEU A 280 32.19 7.99 0.58
CA LEU A 280 30.88 7.79 1.23
C LEU A 280 29.71 8.05 0.27
N MET A 281 29.82 9.03 -0.63
CA MET A 281 28.83 9.28 -1.69
C MET A 281 28.78 8.18 -2.75
N ILE A 282 29.95 7.62 -3.11
CA ILE A 282 30.00 6.47 -4.03
C ILE A 282 29.35 5.27 -3.36
N LEU A 283 29.69 5.00 -2.09
CA LEU A 283 29.14 3.89 -1.32
C LEU A 283 27.61 3.98 -1.17
N SER A 284 27.07 5.16 -0.84
CA SER A 284 25.62 5.36 -0.73
C SER A 284 24.89 5.10 -2.04
N ALA A 285 25.49 5.47 -3.17
CA ALA A 285 24.84 5.28 -4.45
C ALA A 285 25.05 3.88 -5.06
N VAL A 286 26.13 3.17 -4.68
CA VAL A 286 26.23 1.72 -4.91
C VAL A 286 25.12 1.01 -4.15
N SER A 287 24.87 1.36 -2.89
CA SER A 287 23.77 0.80 -2.11
C SER A 287 22.41 1.04 -2.79
N LEU A 288 22.12 2.25 -3.29
CA LEU A 288 20.85 2.54 -3.98
C LEU A 288 20.60 1.70 -5.24
N LEU A 289 21.63 1.37 -6.00
CA LEU A 289 21.52 0.55 -7.21
C LEU A 289 21.33 -0.94 -6.93
N LEU A 290 21.72 -1.40 -5.74
CA LEU A 290 21.66 -2.81 -5.34
C LEU A 290 20.29 -3.25 -4.81
N ILE A 291 19.37 -2.32 -4.54
CA ILE A 291 18.20 -2.57 -3.69
C ILE A 291 16.89 -2.35 -4.45
N MET A 292 16.79 -2.86 -5.67
CA MET A 292 15.52 -2.84 -6.38
C MET A 292 15.06 -4.24 -6.75
N PRO A 293 13.90 -4.68 -6.20
CA PRO A 293 13.41 -6.01 -6.43
C PRO A 293 13.11 -6.28 -7.91
N CYS A 294 13.38 -7.51 -8.37
CA CYS A 294 12.76 -8.08 -9.56
C CYS A 294 12.20 -9.44 -9.17
N SER A 295 10.90 -9.65 -9.35
CA SER A 295 10.39 -10.99 -9.60
C SER A 295 9.65 -10.96 -10.92
N THR A 296 10.17 -11.69 -11.91
CA THR A 296 9.50 -11.88 -13.18
C THR A 296 9.53 -13.35 -13.53
N GLY A 297 8.38 -13.84 -13.95
CA GLY A 297 8.22 -15.22 -14.35
C GLY A 297 6.88 -15.47 -15.02
N ILE A 298 6.83 -16.56 -15.77
CA ILE A 298 5.64 -17.01 -16.49
C ILE A 298 4.80 -17.79 -15.47
N THR A 299 3.60 -17.31 -15.16
CA THR A 299 2.71 -17.91 -14.15
C THR A 299 2.04 -19.21 -14.63
N SER A 300 1.94 -19.41 -15.94
CA SER A 300 1.21 -20.52 -16.56
C SER A 300 1.73 -21.90 -16.14
N GLY A 301 0.81 -22.75 -15.67
CA GLY A 301 1.06 -24.17 -15.36
C GLY A 301 1.70 -24.41 -14.00
N LYS A 302 1.76 -23.39 -13.14
CA LYS A 302 2.25 -23.51 -11.76
C LYS A 302 1.18 -24.10 -10.86
N LYS A 303 1.58 -25.07 -10.02
CA LYS A 303 0.65 -25.90 -9.25
C LYS A 303 0.55 -25.45 -7.79
N ILE A 304 -0.67 -25.20 -7.34
CA ILE A 304 -0.99 -24.71 -6.00
C ILE A 304 -1.81 -25.76 -5.28
N LEU A 305 -1.34 -26.23 -4.13
CA LEU A 305 -2.08 -27.14 -3.25
C LEU A 305 -2.65 -26.37 -2.06
N PHE A 306 -3.96 -26.37 -1.93
CA PHE A 306 -4.65 -25.92 -0.73
C PHE A 306 -4.86 -27.08 0.24
N TYR A 307 -4.62 -26.85 1.53
CA TYR A 307 -4.98 -27.81 2.57
C TYR A 307 -6.45 -27.61 2.94
N GLY A 308 -7.34 -28.52 2.53
CA GLY A 308 -8.79 -28.41 2.70
C GLY A 308 -9.33 -28.94 4.04
N GLU A 309 -8.46 -29.45 4.91
CA GLU A 309 -8.84 -30.13 6.14
C GLU A 309 -8.60 -29.27 7.39
N ASP A 310 -9.29 -29.58 8.48
CA ASP A 310 -9.04 -29.01 9.81
C ASP A 310 -8.87 -27.47 9.80
N MET A 311 -9.84 -26.77 9.22
CA MET A 311 -9.80 -25.32 9.02
C MET A 311 -10.99 -24.62 9.68
N LEU A 312 -10.76 -23.44 10.27
CA LEU A 312 -11.82 -22.52 10.69
C LEU A 312 -12.16 -21.58 9.52
N GLY A 313 -13.30 -21.83 8.90
CA GLY A 313 -13.79 -21.11 7.71
C GLY A 313 -14.53 -22.08 6.79
N SER A 314 -14.88 -21.64 5.57
CA SER A 314 -15.56 -22.49 4.60
C SER A 314 -15.00 -22.40 3.18
N TRP A 315 -15.17 -23.49 2.42
CA TRP A 315 -14.91 -23.55 0.98
C TRP A 315 -16.14 -23.19 0.15
N ASP A 316 -17.16 -22.60 0.79
CA ASP A 316 -18.41 -22.28 0.13
C ASP A 316 -18.19 -21.23 -0.97
N VAL A 317 -19.00 -21.34 -2.01
CA VAL A 317 -19.14 -20.36 -3.08
C VAL A 317 -20.53 -19.73 -2.99
N PRO A 318 -20.72 -18.49 -3.46
CA PRO A 318 -22.04 -17.89 -3.51
C PRO A 318 -23.03 -18.73 -4.33
N GLU A 319 -24.22 -18.97 -3.77
CA GLU A 319 -25.28 -19.79 -4.39
C GLU A 319 -26.64 -19.11 -4.32
N TYR A 320 -27.54 -19.42 -5.27
CA TYR A 320 -28.94 -19.00 -5.17
C TYR A 320 -29.68 -19.87 -4.16
N GLY A 321 -30.50 -19.23 -3.32
CA GLY A 321 -31.19 -19.85 -2.18
C GLY A 321 -30.51 -19.56 -0.84
N LYS A 322 -29.27 -19.05 -0.85
CA LYS A 322 -28.50 -18.65 0.34
C LYS A 322 -28.01 -17.20 0.19
N TYR A 323 -28.48 -16.31 1.05
CA TYR A 323 -28.28 -14.86 0.94
C TYR A 323 -28.00 -14.20 2.30
N GLY A 324 -27.29 -13.08 2.27
CA GLY A 324 -26.69 -12.37 3.39
C GLY A 324 -25.18 -12.63 3.47
N GLU A 325 -24.46 -11.74 4.14
CA GLU A 325 -22.99 -11.78 4.30
C GLU A 325 -22.46 -13.17 4.72
N VAL A 326 -23.16 -13.85 5.63
CA VAL A 326 -22.77 -15.18 6.13
C VAL A 326 -22.80 -16.28 5.06
N TRP A 327 -23.46 -16.04 3.92
CA TRP A 327 -23.62 -16.98 2.82
C TRP A 327 -22.83 -16.59 1.56
N TRP A 328 -21.99 -15.57 1.64
CA TRP A 328 -21.09 -15.20 0.53
C TRP A 328 -19.93 -16.21 0.38
N GLY A 329 -19.77 -17.10 1.35
CA GLY A 329 -18.64 -18.01 1.46
C GLY A 329 -17.34 -17.29 1.80
N MET A 330 -16.33 -18.05 2.22
CA MET A 330 -15.04 -17.46 2.58
C MET A 330 -13.99 -17.68 1.51
N PHE A 331 -13.64 -18.91 1.14
CA PHE A 331 -12.46 -19.18 0.30
C PHE A 331 -12.74 -19.98 -0.99
N GLY A 332 -13.99 -20.35 -1.24
CA GLY A 332 -14.36 -21.19 -2.39
C GLY A 332 -13.97 -20.59 -3.74
N LEU A 333 -14.02 -19.26 -3.90
CA LEU A 333 -13.67 -18.58 -5.15
C LEU A 333 -12.17 -18.32 -5.31
N LEU A 334 -11.37 -18.42 -4.24
CA LEU A 334 -9.94 -18.13 -4.32
C LEU A 334 -9.20 -19.00 -5.37
N PRO A 335 -9.37 -20.34 -5.40
CA PRO A 335 -8.80 -21.15 -6.47
C PRO A 335 -9.31 -20.75 -7.85
N TYR A 336 -10.59 -20.37 -7.98
CA TYR A 336 -11.16 -19.98 -9.27
C TYR A 336 -10.51 -18.68 -9.80
N TYR A 337 -10.28 -17.68 -8.94
CA TYR A 337 -9.50 -16.49 -9.31
C TYR A 337 -8.09 -16.87 -9.75
N LEU A 338 -7.40 -17.79 -9.07
CA LEU A 338 -6.06 -18.20 -9.47
C LEU A 338 -6.01 -18.91 -10.82
N GLU A 339 -7.01 -19.74 -11.14
CA GLU A 339 -7.15 -20.35 -12.47
C GLU A 339 -7.24 -19.27 -13.58
N THR A 340 -7.94 -18.16 -13.33
CA THR A 340 -7.97 -17.04 -14.31
C THR A 340 -6.58 -16.43 -14.58
N TYR A 341 -5.63 -16.60 -13.67
CA TYR A 341 -4.23 -16.17 -13.82
C TYR A 341 -3.29 -17.29 -14.35
N GLY A 342 -3.85 -18.45 -14.70
CA GLY A 342 -3.14 -19.59 -15.28
C GLY A 342 -2.45 -20.50 -14.27
N TYR A 343 -2.82 -20.44 -12.99
CA TYR A 343 -2.39 -21.42 -11.99
C TYR A 343 -3.26 -22.67 -12.07
N ASN A 344 -2.70 -23.82 -11.75
CA ASN A 344 -3.45 -25.06 -11.59
C ASN A 344 -3.66 -25.32 -10.09
N CYS A 345 -4.90 -25.31 -9.63
CA CYS A 345 -5.25 -25.43 -8.24
C CYS A 345 -5.73 -26.84 -7.88
N SER A 346 -5.28 -27.32 -6.72
CA SER A 346 -5.76 -28.56 -6.13
C SER A 346 -6.09 -28.36 -4.65
N ILE A 347 -7.07 -29.10 -4.14
CA ILE A 347 -7.38 -29.17 -2.70
C ILE A 347 -7.06 -30.56 -2.19
N PHE A 348 -6.21 -30.62 -1.16
CA PHE A 348 -5.96 -31.82 -0.38
C PHE A 348 -7.14 -32.10 0.55
N VAL A 349 -7.64 -33.33 0.53
CA VAL A 349 -8.72 -33.81 1.40
C VAL A 349 -8.41 -35.22 1.92
N ARG A 350 -8.91 -35.55 3.11
CA ARG A 350 -8.81 -36.91 3.68
C ARG A 350 -9.91 -37.83 3.17
N ASN A 351 -11.09 -37.27 2.92
CA ASN A 351 -12.23 -37.97 2.38
C ASN A 351 -13.01 -37.01 1.47
N LEU A 352 -12.98 -37.26 0.16
CA LEU A 352 -13.57 -36.36 -0.83
C LEU A 352 -15.10 -36.26 -0.65
N THR A 353 -15.77 -37.39 -0.44
CA THR A 353 -17.23 -37.41 -0.26
C THR A 353 -17.67 -36.57 0.93
N ALA A 354 -17.06 -36.78 2.10
CA ALA A 354 -17.39 -36.02 3.31
C ALA A 354 -17.00 -34.53 3.21
N PHE A 355 -15.96 -34.21 2.43
CA PHE A 355 -15.60 -32.82 2.14
C PHE A 355 -16.67 -32.13 1.30
N LEU A 356 -17.12 -32.77 0.20
CA LEU A 356 -18.14 -32.21 -0.69
C LEU A 356 -19.51 -32.13 -0.01
N GLU A 357 -19.91 -33.13 0.79
CA GLU A 357 -21.16 -33.08 1.55
C GLU A 357 -21.22 -31.90 2.53
N ARG A 358 -20.07 -31.49 3.07
CA ARG A 358 -19.97 -30.38 4.03
C ARG A 358 -19.98 -29.00 3.36
N ASN A 359 -19.22 -28.84 2.28
CA ASN A 359 -19.00 -27.53 1.65
C ASN A 359 -19.88 -27.29 0.42
N GLN A 360 -20.41 -28.35 -0.21
CA GLN A 360 -21.25 -28.28 -1.39
C GLN A 360 -22.45 -29.22 -1.29
N PRO A 361 -23.26 -29.14 -0.21
CA PRO A 361 -24.41 -30.02 -0.04
C PRO A 361 -25.37 -29.88 -1.22
N THR A 362 -25.97 -31.01 -1.61
CA THR A 362 -27.02 -31.07 -2.62
C THR A 362 -28.37 -30.94 -1.92
N GLU A 363 -28.93 -29.73 -1.91
CA GLU A 363 -30.26 -29.43 -1.35
C GLU A 363 -31.26 -29.09 -2.47
N GLU A 364 -32.54 -29.46 -2.33
CA GLU A 364 -33.54 -29.30 -3.40
C GLU A 364 -33.84 -27.83 -3.79
N ASN A 365 -33.53 -26.86 -2.92
CA ASN A 365 -33.86 -25.43 -3.11
C ASN A 365 -32.64 -24.54 -3.40
N ILE A 366 -31.49 -25.13 -3.72
CA ILE A 366 -30.26 -24.40 -4.00
C ILE A 366 -29.92 -24.53 -5.47
N THR A 367 -29.65 -23.40 -6.13
CA THR A 367 -29.09 -23.40 -7.49
C THR A 367 -27.65 -22.90 -7.45
N ARG A 368 -26.73 -23.73 -7.93
CA ARG A 368 -25.29 -23.47 -7.95
C ARG A 368 -24.79 -23.48 -9.39
N PHE A 369 -24.21 -22.37 -9.82
CA PHE A 369 -23.60 -22.23 -11.16
C PHE A 369 -22.07 -22.42 -11.16
N VAL A 370 -21.46 -22.52 -9.97
CA VAL A 370 -20.03 -22.71 -9.79
C VAL A 370 -19.81 -23.87 -8.83
N ASN A 371 -19.19 -24.96 -9.27
CA ASN A 371 -18.84 -26.09 -8.41
C ASN A 371 -17.33 -26.17 -8.20
N LEU A 372 -16.86 -26.51 -6.99
CA LEU A 372 -15.41 -26.62 -6.71
C LEU A 372 -14.74 -27.60 -7.67
N THR A 373 -15.46 -28.68 -8.02
CA THR A 373 -15.02 -29.73 -8.97
C THR A 373 -14.82 -29.24 -10.41
N GLU A 374 -15.28 -28.05 -10.77
CA GLU A 374 -15.15 -27.50 -12.13
C GLU A 374 -13.79 -26.83 -12.37
N TYR A 375 -13.16 -26.32 -11.31
CA TYR A 375 -11.93 -25.51 -11.39
C TYR A 375 -10.84 -25.97 -10.41
N VAL A 376 -11.07 -27.03 -9.64
CA VAL A 376 -10.09 -27.59 -8.71
C VAL A 376 -9.97 -29.09 -8.87
N GLU A 377 -8.74 -29.60 -8.88
CA GLU A 377 -8.45 -31.03 -8.72
C GLU A 377 -8.40 -31.44 -7.24
N PHE A 378 -8.94 -32.59 -6.89
CA PHE A 378 -8.88 -33.09 -5.51
C PHE A 378 -7.77 -34.12 -5.34
N VAL A 379 -6.96 -33.94 -4.29
CA VAL A 379 -5.94 -34.90 -3.87
C VAL A 379 -6.40 -35.59 -2.59
N GLU A 380 -6.93 -36.80 -2.74
CA GLU A 380 -7.45 -37.58 -1.61
C GLU A 380 -6.35 -38.46 -0.98
N SER A 381 -6.02 -38.24 0.29
CA SER A 381 -5.06 -39.05 1.06
C SER A 381 -5.25 -38.83 2.57
N GLU A 382 -4.97 -39.85 3.37
CA GLU A 382 -5.10 -39.76 4.84
C GLU A 382 -4.18 -38.69 5.47
N LYS A 383 -2.98 -38.52 4.91
CA LYS A 383 -1.95 -37.58 5.38
C LYS A 383 -1.30 -36.87 4.22
N ILE A 384 -0.83 -35.65 4.47
CA ILE A 384 0.02 -34.93 3.53
C ILE A 384 1.45 -35.46 3.59
N THR A 385 1.98 -35.89 2.45
CA THR A 385 3.30 -36.51 2.35
C THR A 385 4.21 -35.73 1.41
N ILE A 386 5.52 -35.94 1.53
CA ILE A 386 6.48 -35.32 0.63
C ILE A 386 6.30 -35.74 -0.84
N ASP A 387 5.82 -36.96 -1.09
CA ASP A 387 5.62 -37.44 -2.46
C ASP A 387 4.45 -36.73 -3.13
N ILE A 388 3.38 -36.41 -2.39
CA ILE A 388 2.30 -35.53 -2.85
C ILE A 388 2.87 -34.12 -3.11
N LEU A 389 3.54 -33.55 -2.12
CA LEU A 389 4.01 -32.15 -2.16
C LEU A 389 5.02 -31.86 -3.28
N ARG A 390 5.76 -32.87 -3.76
CA ARG A 390 6.74 -32.70 -4.84
C ARG A 390 6.13 -32.29 -6.18
N ASP A 391 4.85 -32.57 -6.39
CA ASP A 391 4.15 -32.22 -7.63
C ASP A 391 3.61 -30.77 -7.62
N PHE A 392 3.80 -30.04 -6.52
CA PHE A 392 3.27 -28.69 -6.34
C PHE A 392 4.39 -27.66 -6.12
N ASP A 393 4.13 -26.41 -6.47
CA ASP A 393 5.04 -25.28 -6.22
C ASP A 393 4.74 -24.60 -4.87
N VAL A 394 3.47 -24.56 -4.47
CA VAL A 394 2.99 -23.87 -3.25
C VAL A 394 2.04 -24.75 -2.46
N LEU A 395 2.21 -24.79 -1.14
CA LEU A 395 1.21 -25.27 -0.18
C LEU A 395 0.56 -24.07 0.52
N VAL A 396 -0.77 -24.03 0.55
CA VAL A 396 -1.56 -23.00 1.23
C VAL A 396 -2.27 -23.62 2.43
N VAL A 397 -2.08 -23.03 3.60
CA VAL A 397 -2.72 -23.41 4.87
C VAL A 397 -3.49 -22.21 5.39
N ILE A 398 -4.79 -22.35 5.59
CA ILE A 398 -5.70 -21.27 6.00
C ILE A 398 -6.34 -21.68 7.33
N ASN A 399 -6.25 -20.83 8.35
CA ASN A 399 -6.93 -20.97 9.64
C ASN A 399 -6.93 -22.41 10.19
N LEU A 400 -5.77 -23.06 10.16
CA LEU A 400 -5.60 -24.44 10.62
C LEU A 400 -6.03 -24.54 12.09
N ASN A 401 -7.08 -25.30 12.39
CA ASN A 401 -7.65 -25.45 13.73
C ASN A 401 -7.14 -26.68 14.49
N LYS A 402 -6.41 -27.56 13.79
CA LYS A 402 -5.80 -28.78 14.36
C LYS A 402 -4.35 -28.92 13.90
N THR A 403 -3.46 -29.23 14.83
CA THR A 403 -2.04 -29.43 14.52
C THR A 403 -1.81 -30.61 13.57
N PHE A 404 -0.88 -30.42 12.65
CA PHE A 404 -0.32 -31.49 11.83
C PHE A 404 0.42 -32.51 12.70
N SER A 405 0.40 -33.78 12.29
CA SER A 405 1.27 -34.78 12.90
C SER A 405 2.76 -34.49 12.62
N GLU A 406 3.67 -35.04 13.43
CA GLU A 406 5.11 -34.85 13.23
C GLU A 406 5.61 -35.31 11.86
N GLU A 407 4.97 -36.34 11.29
CA GLU A 407 5.26 -36.85 9.94
C GLU A 407 4.88 -35.83 8.85
N GLU A 408 3.70 -35.21 8.99
CA GLU A 408 3.22 -34.17 8.08
C GLU A 408 4.09 -32.91 8.21
N LYS A 409 4.37 -32.45 9.43
CA LYS A 409 5.29 -31.32 9.67
C LYS A 409 6.67 -31.58 9.08
N LYS A 410 7.19 -32.80 9.19
CA LYS A 410 8.48 -33.17 8.55
C LYS A 410 8.38 -33.12 7.03
N SER A 411 7.27 -33.56 6.44
CA SER A 411 7.03 -33.51 4.99
C SER A 411 6.95 -32.07 4.50
N ILE A 412 6.17 -31.21 5.16
CA ILE A 412 6.02 -29.79 4.82
C ILE A 412 7.37 -29.06 4.94
N ARG A 413 8.11 -29.25 6.04
CA ARG A 413 9.45 -28.66 6.20
C ARG A 413 10.42 -29.11 5.13
N SER A 414 10.40 -30.40 4.76
CA SER A 414 11.25 -30.90 3.68
C SER A 414 10.85 -30.30 2.32
N PHE A 415 9.56 -30.14 2.06
CA PHE A 415 9.04 -29.51 0.84
C PHE A 415 9.56 -28.07 0.71
N VAL A 416 9.37 -27.24 1.74
CA VAL A 416 9.84 -25.85 1.73
C VAL A 416 11.36 -25.78 1.63
N LYS A 417 12.08 -26.56 2.43
CA LYS A 417 13.56 -26.58 2.40
C LYS A 417 14.11 -26.92 1.01
N ASN A 418 13.40 -27.72 0.22
CA ASN A 418 13.81 -28.17 -1.11
C ASN A 418 13.39 -27.23 -2.25
N GLY A 419 12.66 -26.14 -1.98
CA GLY A 419 12.31 -25.12 -2.97
C GLY A 419 10.82 -24.83 -3.10
N GLY A 420 9.96 -25.62 -2.46
CA GLY A 420 8.53 -25.33 -2.37
C GLY A 420 8.25 -24.09 -1.52
N SER A 421 7.08 -23.50 -1.68
CA SER A 421 6.65 -22.34 -0.89
C SER A 421 5.47 -22.68 0.01
N LEU A 422 5.44 -22.08 1.21
CA LEU A 422 4.34 -22.20 2.14
C LEU A 422 3.66 -20.84 2.33
N LEU A 423 2.36 -20.77 2.06
CA LEU A 423 1.52 -19.64 2.43
C LEU A 423 0.68 -20.04 3.65
N VAL A 424 0.77 -19.25 4.72
CA VAL A 424 -0.01 -19.44 5.94
C VAL A 424 -0.89 -18.23 6.17
N LEU A 425 -2.20 -18.43 6.19
CA LEU A 425 -3.18 -17.40 6.49
C LEU A 425 -3.79 -17.72 7.86
N GLY A 426 -3.71 -16.79 8.80
CA GLY A 426 -4.35 -16.91 10.10
C GLY A 426 -5.22 -15.71 10.41
N ASP A 427 -5.89 -15.77 11.55
CA ASP A 427 -6.79 -14.72 12.02
C ASP A 427 -6.51 -14.39 13.50
N HIS A 428 -7.25 -13.43 14.04
CA HIS A 428 -7.13 -12.94 15.40
C HIS A 428 -7.27 -14.03 16.47
N THR A 429 -6.58 -13.82 17.60
CA THR A 429 -6.68 -14.63 18.83
C THR A 429 -6.43 -16.14 18.62
N ASN A 430 -6.99 -16.99 19.48
CA ASN A 430 -6.96 -18.45 19.36
C ASN A 430 -8.36 -19.03 19.10
N VAL A 431 -9.23 -18.27 18.40
CA VAL A 431 -10.56 -18.74 18.02
C VAL A 431 -10.45 -20.05 17.26
N GLY A 432 -11.24 -21.05 17.65
CA GLY A 432 -11.15 -22.38 17.06
C GLY A 432 -9.76 -23.02 17.14
N ASN A 433 -8.91 -22.65 18.10
CA ASN A 433 -7.55 -23.20 18.25
C ASN A 433 -6.58 -22.89 17.08
N ILE A 434 -6.86 -21.85 16.29
CA ILE A 434 -6.06 -21.54 15.10
C ILE A 434 -4.65 -21.07 15.44
N MET A 435 -4.47 -20.17 16.40
CA MET A 435 -3.15 -19.62 16.74
C MET A 435 -2.19 -20.70 17.22
N LEU A 436 -2.63 -21.59 18.11
CA LEU A 436 -1.76 -22.66 18.61
C LEU A 436 -1.34 -23.61 17.48
N SER A 437 -2.27 -23.96 16.59
CA SER A 437 -2.02 -24.89 15.50
C SER A 437 -1.11 -24.28 14.42
N LEU A 438 -1.32 -23.02 14.06
CA LEU A 438 -0.49 -22.28 13.12
C LEU A 438 0.91 -22.02 13.69
N ASN A 439 1.01 -21.67 14.98
CA ASN A 439 2.31 -21.49 15.64
C ASN A 439 3.10 -22.79 15.75
N ASP A 440 2.44 -23.94 15.92
CA ASP A 440 3.10 -25.26 15.88
C ASP A 440 3.70 -25.57 14.50
N LEU A 441 3.04 -25.14 13.42
CA LEU A 441 3.57 -25.27 12.05
C LEU A 441 4.77 -24.34 11.80
N LEU A 442 4.78 -23.16 12.41
CA LEU A 442 5.75 -22.08 12.12
C LEU A 442 6.99 -22.04 13.03
N GLN A 443 7.14 -22.98 13.97
CA GLN A 443 8.22 -22.95 14.99
C GLN A 443 9.64 -22.71 14.44
N ASP A 444 9.94 -23.24 13.25
CA ASP A 444 11.28 -23.23 12.67
C ASP A 444 11.59 -21.99 11.78
N VAL A 445 10.63 -21.09 11.57
CA VAL A 445 10.77 -19.97 10.61
C VAL A 445 10.80 -18.59 11.26
N GLY A 446 10.74 -18.53 12.58
CA GLY A 446 10.87 -17.27 13.34
C GLY A 446 9.66 -16.33 13.21
N ILE A 447 8.48 -16.84 12.88
CA ILE A 447 7.22 -16.08 12.79
C ILE A 447 6.20 -16.75 13.72
N THR A 448 5.50 -15.97 14.53
CA THR A 448 4.42 -16.48 15.38
C THR A 448 3.25 -15.49 15.46
N PHE A 449 2.03 -16.01 15.37
CA PHE A 449 0.80 -15.30 15.67
C PHE A 449 0.73 -14.95 17.16
N ARG A 450 0.32 -13.71 17.46
CA ARG A 450 0.02 -13.26 18.82
C ARG A 450 -1.43 -13.53 19.16
N PHE A 451 -1.71 -13.59 20.47
CA PHE A 451 -3.08 -13.67 20.97
C PHE A 451 -3.67 -12.26 21.08
N ASP A 452 -4.00 -11.68 19.93
CA ASP A 452 -4.45 -10.30 19.82
C ASP A 452 -5.32 -10.05 18.57
N SER A 453 -5.76 -8.80 18.44
CA SER A 453 -6.30 -8.21 17.21
C SER A 453 -5.49 -6.98 16.84
N ALA A 454 -4.94 -6.95 15.64
CA ALA A 454 -4.30 -5.78 15.07
C ALA A 454 -5.38 -4.79 14.62
N LEU A 455 -5.31 -3.56 15.09
CA LEU A 455 -6.31 -2.53 14.80
C LEU A 455 -5.64 -1.22 14.35
N PRO A 456 -6.16 -0.56 13.31
CA PRO A 456 -5.68 0.75 12.89
C PRO A 456 -6.11 1.82 13.90
N LEU A 457 -5.32 2.87 14.05
CA LEU A 457 -5.66 4.00 14.91
C LEU A 457 -6.60 5.00 14.22
N ASP A 458 -6.59 5.12 12.90
CA ASP A 458 -7.48 6.00 12.14
C ASP A 458 -8.85 5.31 11.93
N PRO A 459 -9.93 5.76 12.61
CA PRO A 459 -11.23 5.13 12.47
C PRO A 459 -11.92 5.46 11.13
N ALA A 460 -11.55 6.57 10.48
CA ALA A 460 -12.20 7.02 9.26
C ALA A 460 -11.63 6.33 8.03
N SER A 461 -10.30 6.25 7.93
CA SER A 461 -9.60 5.64 6.80
C SER A 461 -9.15 4.20 7.07
N LYS A 462 -9.33 3.70 8.30
CA LYS A 462 -8.91 2.37 8.74
C LYS A 462 -7.44 2.12 8.39
N TRP A 463 -7.14 0.97 7.80
CA TRP A 463 -5.79 0.59 7.42
C TRP A 463 -5.17 1.43 6.29
N MET A 464 -5.96 2.12 5.46
CA MET A 464 -5.45 2.86 4.29
C MET A 464 -4.43 3.94 4.65
N THR A 465 -4.48 4.48 5.87
CA THR A 465 -3.54 5.49 6.38
C THR A 465 -2.61 4.95 7.46
N CYS A 466 -2.81 3.71 7.91
CA CYS A 466 -2.21 3.19 9.13
C CYS A 466 -1.07 2.19 8.93
N TYR A 467 -0.85 1.67 7.72
CA TYR A 467 0.28 0.77 7.45
C TYR A 467 1.29 1.33 6.46
N SER A 468 2.49 0.75 6.48
CA SER A 468 3.47 0.83 5.40
C SER A 468 3.73 -0.54 4.78
N LYS A 469 4.12 -0.48 3.52
CA LYS A 469 4.51 -1.62 2.70
C LYS A 469 6.04 -1.59 2.59
N MET A 470 6.71 -2.67 2.97
CA MET A 470 8.11 -2.85 2.59
C MET A 470 8.19 -2.93 1.06
N ARG A 471 9.27 -2.44 0.46
CA ARG A 471 9.49 -2.48 -0.98
C ARG A 471 9.86 -3.89 -1.41
N ASN A 472 8.82 -4.65 -1.73
CA ASN A 472 8.90 -6.03 -2.18
C ASN A 472 8.13 -6.18 -3.50
N PRO A 473 8.47 -7.15 -4.39
CA PRO A 473 7.67 -7.37 -5.59
C PRO A 473 6.18 -7.61 -5.32
N LEU A 474 5.85 -8.13 -4.12
CA LEU A 474 4.48 -8.30 -3.61
C LEU A 474 3.68 -6.99 -3.58
N THR A 475 4.31 -5.90 -3.17
CA THR A 475 3.63 -4.65 -2.76
C THR A 475 3.93 -3.46 -3.66
N PHE A 476 4.93 -3.56 -4.54
CA PHE A 476 5.43 -2.43 -5.34
C PHE A 476 4.38 -1.85 -6.30
N GLY A 477 3.79 -0.69 -6.01
CA GLY A 477 2.75 -0.11 -6.86
C GLY A 477 1.40 -0.84 -6.76
N ILE A 478 1.19 -1.63 -5.70
CA ILE A 478 -0.14 -2.03 -5.23
C ILE A 478 -0.69 -0.89 -4.36
N PRO A 479 -1.80 -0.24 -4.75
CA PRO A 479 -2.52 0.73 -3.94
C PRO A 479 -3.00 0.16 -2.60
N GLU A 480 -3.19 1.03 -1.63
CA GLU A 480 -3.58 0.65 -0.28
C GLU A 480 -4.96 -0.05 -0.23
N ASP A 481 -5.88 0.35 -1.09
CA ASP A 481 -7.22 -0.22 -1.16
C ASP A 481 -7.25 -1.64 -1.76
N GLU A 482 -6.17 -2.13 -2.37
CA GLU A 482 -6.11 -3.52 -2.88
C GLU A 482 -5.59 -4.52 -1.85
N ILE A 483 -5.04 -4.06 -0.74
CA ILE A 483 -4.49 -4.95 0.28
C ILE A 483 -5.61 -5.63 1.08
N GLN A 484 -6.72 -4.93 1.32
CA GLN A 484 -7.95 -5.52 1.92
C GLN A 484 -7.73 -6.24 3.27
N ILE A 485 -6.77 -5.78 4.08
CA ILE A 485 -6.65 -6.22 5.49
C ILE A 485 -7.80 -5.60 6.30
N SER A 486 -8.44 -6.41 7.15
CA SER A 486 -9.55 -6.04 8.01
C SER A 486 -9.12 -6.13 9.49
N VAL A 487 -9.51 -7.17 10.22
CA VAL A 487 -9.11 -7.39 11.62
C VAL A 487 -8.57 -8.80 11.74
N GLY A 488 -7.24 -8.91 11.88
CA GLY A 488 -6.53 -10.17 12.10
C GLY A 488 -5.57 -10.09 13.28
N ALA A 489 -4.80 -11.14 13.52
CA ALA A 489 -3.74 -11.15 14.53
C ALA A 489 -2.51 -10.36 14.06
N SER A 490 -1.75 -9.83 15.01
CA SER A 490 -0.41 -9.35 14.72
C SER A 490 0.64 -10.46 14.84
N LEU A 491 1.77 -10.27 14.15
CA LEU A 491 2.85 -11.25 14.07
C LEU A 491 4.07 -10.79 14.89
N ASN A 492 4.60 -11.69 15.71
CA ASN A 492 5.96 -11.57 16.22
C ASN A 492 6.91 -12.19 15.20
N ILE A 493 8.04 -11.51 14.95
CA ILE A 493 9.07 -12.01 14.04
C ILE A 493 10.46 -11.96 14.68
N SER A 494 11.30 -12.90 14.25
CA SER A 494 12.71 -12.99 14.62
C SER A 494 13.53 -13.43 13.40
N LEU A 495 14.81 -13.06 13.37
CA LEU A 495 15.68 -13.46 12.25
C LEU A 495 15.64 -14.99 12.05
N PRO A 496 15.53 -15.47 10.80
CA PRO A 496 15.69 -14.74 9.54
C PRO A 496 14.40 -14.16 8.93
N ALA A 497 13.26 -14.17 9.63
CA ALA A 497 12.02 -13.59 9.12
C ALA A 497 12.10 -12.07 8.94
N PHE A 498 11.26 -11.52 8.07
CA PHE A 498 11.10 -10.08 7.79
C PHE A 498 9.64 -9.67 7.75
N PRO A 499 9.32 -8.39 8.06
CA PRO A 499 8.01 -7.84 7.76
C PRO A 499 7.84 -7.65 6.25
N ILE A 500 6.60 -7.57 5.79
CA ILE A 500 6.22 -7.16 4.43
C ILE A 500 5.20 -6.03 4.50
N ILE A 501 4.22 -6.13 5.40
CA ILE A 501 3.25 -5.07 5.70
C ILE A 501 3.26 -4.84 7.21
N VAL A 502 3.38 -3.57 7.62
CA VAL A 502 3.51 -3.16 9.01
C VAL A 502 2.53 -2.03 9.30
N GLY A 503 1.66 -2.23 10.30
CA GLY A 503 0.84 -1.18 10.89
C GLY A 503 1.69 -0.17 11.66
N ASP A 504 2.11 0.91 10.99
CA ASP A 504 2.89 1.99 11.59
C ASP A 504 2.06 2.80 12.60
N PHE A 505 0.77 2.98 12.30
CA PHE A 505 -0.22 3.67 13.13
C PHE A 505 -1.33 2.71 13.55
N ALA A 506 -0.93 1.68 14.29
CA ALA A 506 -1.81 0.61 14.75
C ALA A 506 -1.45 0.17 16.16
N PHE A 507 -2.33 -0.60 16.78
CA PHE A 507 -2.07 -1.26 18.05
C PHE A 507 -2.46 -2.74 18.00
N SER A 508 -1.97 -3.49 18.98
CA SER A 508 -2.14 -4.93 19.17
C SER A 508 -3.03 -5.12 20.41
N ASP A 509 -4.34 -5.16 20.20
CA ASP A 509 -5.37 -5.33 21.24
C ASP A 509 -5.34 -6.75 21.79
N TYR A 510 -5.01 -6.93 23.06
CA TYR A 510 -4.89 -8.27 23.63
C TYR A 510 -6.23 -9.00 23.61
N GLY A 511 -6.21 -10.26 23.18
CA GLY A 511 -7.39 -11.11 23.28
C GLY A 511 -7.81 -11.33 24.74
N ASP A 512 -9.11 -11.50 24.96
CA ASP A 512 -9.66 -11.92 26.26
C ASP A 512 -10.09 -13.39 26.21
N ILE A 513 -9.39 -14.24 26.96
CA ILE A 513 -9.68 -15.68 27.09
C ILE A 513 -11.11 -15.92 27.60
N LYS A 514 -11.71 -14.96 28.32
CA LYS A 514 -13.09 -15.06 28.82
C LYS A 514 -14.13 -14.71 27.76
N ASN A 515 -13.76 -14.01 26.68
CA ASN A 515 -14.68 -13.55 25.64
C ASN A 515 -14.94 -14.65 24.59
N VAL A 516 -15.32 -15.84 25.04
CA VAL A 516 -15.51 -17.04 24.20
C VAL A 516 -16.55 -16.80 23.09
N GLU A 517 -17.61 -16.04 23.39
CA GLU A 517 -18.72 -15.79 22.46
C GLU A 517 -18.34 -14.86 21.31
N ASN A 518 -17.34 -13.98 21.50
CA ASN A 518 -16.84 -13.09 20.46
C ASN A 518 -15.40 -13.45 20.09
N ALA A 519 -15.13 -14.72 19.78
CA ALA A 519 -13.84 -15.16 19.24
C ALA A 519 -12.61 -14.73 20.08
N PHE A 520 -12.76 -14.62 21.40
CA PHE A 520 -11.72 -14.16 22.33
C PHE A 520 -11.19 -12.75 22.05
N LEU A 521 -11.95 -11.92 21.32
CA LEU A 521 -11.57 -10.56 20.97
C LEU A 521 -11.38 -9.68 22.22
N GLY A 522 -10.51 -8.68 22.09
CA GLY A 522 -10.26 -7.68 23.11
C GLY A 522 -11.35 -6.61 23.18
N ASN A 523 -10.99 -5.41 23.58
CA ASN A 523 -11.94 -4.30 23.78
C ASN A 523 -11.91 -3.26 22.64
N TYR A 524 -11.10 -3.49 21.60
CA TYR A 524 -10.91 -2.61 20.45
C TYR A 524 -10.36 -1.22 20.79
N ARG A 525 -9.68 -1.09 21.93
CA ARG A 525 -9.07 0.16 22.39
C ARG A 525 -7.64 -0.12 22.80
N TYR A 526 -6.78 0.85 22.59
CA TYR A 526 -5.40 0.73 23.05
C TYR A 526 -5.35 0.78 24.58
N ASP A 527 -4.86 -0.30 25.18
CA ASP A 527 -4.60 -0.41 26.61
C ASP A 527 -3.09 -0.36 26.93
N LYS A 528 -2.76 0.13 28.12
CA LYS A 528 -1.38 0.22 28.57
C LYS A 528 -0.76 -1.17 28.69
N GLY A 529 0.33 -1.40 27.97
CA GLY A 529 1.03 -2.69 27.92
C GLY A 529 0.87 -3.40 26.57
N GLU A 530 -0.04 -2.92 25.73
CA GLU A 530 -0.15 -3.32 24.34
C GLU A 530 0.96 -2.70 23.49
N ILE A 531 1.20 -3.29 22.33
CA ILE A 531 2.11 -2.71 21.35
C ILE A 531 1.38 -1.58 20.64
N LEU A 532 2.03 -0.41 20.60
CA LEU A 532 1.60 0.74 19.83
C LEU A 532 2.63 1.07 18.75
N GLY A 533 2.22 1.02 17.49
CA GLY A 533 3.06 1.25 16.32
C GLY A 533 3.95 0.06 15.96
N ASN A 534 4.22 -0.03 14.65
CA ASN A 534 4.98 -1.10 14.01
C ASN A 534 4.46 -2.52 14.28
N VAL A 535 3.14 -2.68 14.26
CA VAL A 535 2.46 -3.97 14.37
C VAL A 535 2.63 -4.74 13.06
N VAL A 536 3.29 -5.91 13.06
CA VAL A 536 3.53 -6.66 11.82
C VAL A 536 2.26 -7.40 11.41
N LEU A 537 1.76 -7.13 10.20
CA LEU A 537 0.54 -7.72 9.65
C LEU A 537 0.84 -8.87 8.69
N VAL A 538 1.93 -8.74 7.93
CA VAL A 538 2.40 -9.76 6.98
C VAL A 538 3.90 -9.93 7.14
N ALA A 539 4.36 -11.17 7.19
CA ALA A 539 5.77 -11.51 7.36
C ALA A 539 6.22 -12.59 6.37
N GLY A 540 7.46 -12.50 5.91
CA GLY A 540 8.11 -13.46 5.04
C GLY A 540 9.34 -14.09 5.70
N CYS A 541 9.71 -15.29 5.27
CA CYS A 541 10.94 -15.96 5.69
C CYS A 541 11.49 -16.81 4.53
N TYR A 542 12.80 -16.79 4.30
CA TYR A 542 13.46 -17.74 3.42
C TYR A 542 13.90 -18.96 4.23
N TYR A 543 13.43 -20.15 3.86
CA TYR A 543 13.71 -21.39 4.59
C TYR A 543 14.27 -22.45 3.64
N GLY A 544 15.57 -22.72 3.76
CA GLY A 544 16.29 -23.55 2.79
C GLY A 544 16.34 -22.89 1.41
N LYS A 545 15.82 -23.57 0.38
CA LYS A 545 15.68 -23.03 -0.98
C LYS A 545 14.31 -22.42 -1.26
N GLY A 546 13.34 -22.66 -0.37
CA GLY A 546 11.97 -22.17 -0.50
C GLY A 546 11.72 -20.95 0.37
N ARG A 547 10.44 -20.62 0.53
CA ARG A 547 10.00 -19.45 1.29
C ARG A 547 8.70 -19.73 2.05
N VAL A 548 8.49 -18.97 3.10
CA VAL A 548 7.26 -18.96 3.89
C VAL A 548 6.72 -17.54 3.90
N LEU A 549 5.42 -17.38 3.66
CA LEU A 549 4.69 -16.13 3.75
C LEU A 549 3.54 -16.32 4.73
N VAL A 550 3.42 -15.41 5.68
CA VAL A 550 2.43 -15.48 6.75
C VAL A 550 1.63 -14.19 6.79
N PHE A 551 0.31 -14.31 6.71
CA PHE A 551 -0.63 -13.21 6.93
C PHE A 551 -1.31 -13.39 8.28
N GLY A 552 -1.36 -12.29 9.03
CA GLY A 552 -2.13 -12.17 10.26
C GLY A 552 -3.65 -12.12 10.06
N ASP A 553 -4.09 -11.89 8.82
CA ASP A 553 -5.49 -11.70 8.44
C ASP A 553 -5.80 -12.47 7.14
N THR A 554 -6.97 -13.10 7.08
CA THR A 554 -7.42 -13.87 5.92
C THR A 554 -8.23 -13.08 4.90
N SER A 555 -8.76 -11.91 5.28
CA SER A 555 -9.66 -11.04 4.49
C SER A 555 -9.17 -10.76 3.07
N PRO A 556 -7.86 -10.50 2.80
CA PRO A 556 -7.40 -10.24 1.44
C PRO A 556 -7.69 -11.37 0.44
N PHE A 557 -7.93 -12.59 0.94
CA PHE A 557 -8.12 -13.80 0.15
C PHE A 557 -9.58 -14.30 0.17
N GLN A 558 -10.49 -13.58 0.84
CA GLN A 558 -11.87 -14.01 0.96
C GLN A 558 -12.72 -13.59 -0.24
N ASN A 559 -13.74 -14.39 -0.59
CA ASN A 559 -14.67 -14.20 -1.69
C ASN A 559 -15.11 -12.72 -1.92
N PRO A 560 -15.62 -11.98 -0.91
CA PRO A 560 -16.07 -10.59 -1.11
C PRO A 560 -14.94 -9.58 -1.35
N SER A 561 -13.71 -9.88 -0.92
CA SER A 561 -12.55 -8.99 -1.07
C SER A 561 -11.76 -9.25 -2.37
N LEU A 562 -11.83 -10.45 -2.94
CA LEU A 562 -11.12 -10.83 -4.16
C LEU A 562 -11.34 -9.86 -5.34
N PRO A 563 -12.56 -9.33 -5.62
CA PRO A 563 -12.74 -8.34 -6.68
C PRO A 563 -11.87 -7.08 -6.54
N TYR A 564 -11.52 -6.72 -5.30
CA TYR A 564 -10.68 -5.57 -4.96
C TYR A 564 -9.20 -5.95 -4.86
N SER A 565 -8.88 -7.11 -4.26
CA SER A 565 -7.51 -7.56 -3.98
C SER A 565 -6.89 -8.43 -5.06
N HIS A 566 -7.60 -8.77 -6.13
CA HIS A 566 -7.20 -9.76 -7.14
C HIS A 566 -5.76 -9.57 -7.63
N ARG A 567 -5.33 -8.33 -7.87
CA ARG A 567 -3.97 -8.02 -8.33
C ARG A 567 -2.93 -8.26 -7.23
N PHE A 568 -3.21 -7.84 -6.00
CA PHE A 568 -2.34 -8.12 -4.85
C PHE A 568 -2.21 -9.63 -4.61
N VAL A 569 -3.32 -10.36 -4.62
CA VAL A 569 -3.35 -11.83 -4.50
C VAL A 569 -2.55 -12.49 -5.63
N SER A 570 -2.76 -12.06 -6.89
CA SER A 570 -1.98 -12.56 -8.04
C SER A 570 -0.48 -12.36 -7.84
N ARG A 571 -0.05 -11.23 -7.26
CA ARG A 571 1.36 -10.98 -6.92
C ARG A 571 1.86 -11.83 -5.77
N VAL A 572 1.04 -12.10 -4.76
CA VAL A 572 1.34 -13.05 -3.70
C VAL A 572 1.70 -14.41 -4.29
N PHE A 573 0.84 -14.96 -5.14
CA PHE A 573 1.10 -16.25 -5.76
C PHE A 573 2.26 -16.21 -6.76
N ASN A 574 2.39 -15.14 -7.54
CA ASN A 574 3.50 -14.97 -8.47
C ASN A 574 4.84 -14.95 -7.74
N TRP A 575 4.91 -14.23 -6.61
CA TRP A 575 6.08 -14.27 -5.74
C TRP A 575 6.30 -15.67 -5.21
N LEU A 576 5.30 -16.36 -4.65
CA LEU A 576 5.43 -17.71 -4.09
C LEU A 576 5.93 -18.75 -5.12
N VAL A 577 5.55 -18.68 -6.39
CA VAL A 577 5.99 -19.65 -7.41
C VAL A 577 7.33 -19.32 -8.06
N HIS A 578 7.77 -18.04 -8.05
CA HIS A 578 9.01 -17.61 -8.71
C HIS A 578 10.11 -17.23 -7.73
N GLY A 579 11.24 -17.95 -7.75
CA GLY A 579 12.43 -17.51 -7.03
C GLY A 579 12.97 -16.21 -7.62
N GLU A 580 13.65 -15.39 -6.81
CA GLU A 580 14.44 -14.28 -7.37
C GLU A 580 15.39 -14.84 -8.43
N ARG A 581 15.29 -14.37 -9.69
CA ARG A 581 16.24 -14.80 -10.72
C ARG A 581 17.61 -14.23 -10.38
N VAL A 582 18.45 -15.07 -9.78
CA VAL A 582 19.85 -14.75 -9.43
C VAL A 582 20.58 -14.13 -10.62
N GLU A 583 20.30 -14.58 -11.84
CA GLU A 583 20.86 -14.04 -13.09
C GLU A 583 20.46 -12.58 -13.38
N ILE A 584 19.20 -12.22 -13.11
CA ILE A 584 18.70 -10.84 -13.27
C ILE A 584 19.30 -9.95 -12.18
N ASN A 585 19.35 -10.42 -10.94
CA ASN A 585 19.99 -9.69 -9.85
C ASN A 585 21.50 -9.51 -10.10
N LEU A 586 22.20 -10.53 -10.60
CA LEU A 586 23.60 -10.44 -11.01
C LEU A 586 23.80 -9.49 -12.19
N ALA A 587 22.93 -9.52 -13.21
CA ALA A 587 22.99 -8.60 -14.34
C ALA A 587 22.76 -7.15 -13.90
N LYS A 588 21.79 -6.89 -13.00
CA LYS A 588 21.57 -5.58 -12.38
C LYS A 588 22.81 -5.12 -11.60
N GLN A 589 23.37 -6.00 -10.77
CA GLN A 589 24.59 -5.72 -9.99
C GLN A 589 25.78 -5.41 -10.91
N LEU A 590 25.93 -6.14 -12.02
CA LEU A 590 26.96 -5.90 -13.03
C LEU A 590 26.77 -4.56 -13.73
N VAL A 591 25.56 -4.24 -14.21
CA VAL A 591 25.25 -2.96 -14.88
C VAL A 591 25.46 -1.79 -13.91
N ALA A 592 24.97 -1.89 -12.68
CA ALA A 592 25.21 -0.91 -11.63
C ALA A 592 26.71 -0.70 -11.39
N THR A 593 27.46 -1.80 -11.24
CA THR A 593 28.93 -1.77 -11.04
C THR A 593 29.64 -1.11 -12.22
N ILE A 594 29.24 -1.40 -13.45
CA ILE A 594 29.80 -0.78 -14.67
C ILE A 594 29.53 0.73 -14.68
N LEU A 595 28.30 1.16 -14.37
CA LEU A 595 27.94 2.59 -14.31
C LEU A 595 28.73 3.33 -13.22
N ILE A 596 28.96 2.70 -12.06
CA ILE A 596 29.81 3.23 -10.99
C ILE A 596 31.26 3.35 -11.47
N LEU A 597 31.80 2.32 -12.12
CA LEU A 597 33.16 2.32 -12.65
C LEU A 597 33.36 3.40 -13.73
N ILE A 598 32.38 3.60 -14.61
CA ILE A 598 32.39 4.69 -15.60
C ILE A 598 32.36 6.06 -14.89
N GLY A 599 31.49 6.24 -13.88
CA GLY A 599 31.44 7.46 -13.08
C GLY A 599 32.77 7.78 -12.37
N LEU A 600 33.41 6.76 -11.81
CA LEU A 600 34.75 6.86 -11.21
C LEU A 600 35.81 7.24 -12.25
N LEU A 601 35.85 6.55 -13.40
CA LEU A 601 36.82 6.82 -14.46
C LEU A 601 36.68 8.25 -15.04
N LEU A 602 35.46 8.75 -15.20
CA LEU A 602 35.19 10.12 -15.64
C LEU A 602 35.58 11.16 -14.57
N ALA A 603 35.43 10.82 -13.29
CA ALA A 603 35.86 11.66 -12.16
C ALA A 603 37.38 11.66 -11.93
N PHE A 604 38.09 10.61 -12.35
CA PHE A 604 39.54 10.57 -12.34
C PHE A 604 40.15 11.36 -13.52
N LYS A 605 39.48 11.38 -14.68
CA LYS A 605 39.99 12.01 -15.90
C LYS A 605 39.67 13.50 -16.02
N SER A 606 38.55 13.95 -15.46
CA SER A 606 38.27 15.37 -15.25
C SER A 606 38.67 15.74 -13.83
N SER A 607 39.26 16.90 -13.58
CA SER A 607 39.52 17.42 -12.22
C SER A 607 38.22 17.75 -11.44
N GLY A 608 37.10 17.13 -11.81
CA GLY A 608 35.76 17.37 -11.32
C GLY A 608 35.23 16.14 -10.60
N ILE A 609 35.34 16.16 -9.27
CA ILE A 609 34.40 15.49 -8.34
C ILE A 609 32.93 15.82 -8.71
N ARG A 610 32.74 16.86 -9.53
CA ARG A 610 31.52 17.34 -10.17
C ARG A 610 30.87 16.43 -11.24
N ILE A 611 31.23 15.15 -11.40
CA ILE A 611 30.55 14.26 -12.36
C ILE A 611 29.86 13.09 -11.63
N ILE A 612 30.36 12.72 -10.45
CA ILE A 612 29.90 11.57 -9.69
C ILE A 612 28.41 11.67 -9.33
N PRO A 613 27.89 12.75 -8.70
CA PRO A 613 26.48 12.82 -8.31
C PRO A 613 25.50 12.80 -9.48
N PHE A 614 25.91 13.31 -10.65
CA PHE A 614 25.10 13.29 -11.86
C PHE A 614 25.01 11.89 -12.47
N ALA A 615 26.12 11.14 -12.50
CA ALA A 615 26.12 9.74 -12.91
C ALA A 615 25.29 8.87 -11.95
N LEU A 616 25.34 9.18 -10.64
CA LEU A 616 24.54 8.49 -9.63
C LEU A 616 23.04 8.79 -9.76
N LEU A 617 22.67 10.05 -10.00
CA LEU A 617 21.30 10.46 -10.31
C LEU A 617 20.74 9.70 -11.53
N LEU A 618 21.49 9.70 -12.64
CA LEU A 618 21.11 8.97 -13.84
C LEU A 618 21.01 7.47 -13.58
N GLY A 619 21.91 6.90 -12.78
CA GLY A 619 21.86 5.49 -12.37
C GLY A 619 20.59 5.15 -11.59
N ILE A 620 20.20 5.98 -10.61
CA ILE A 620 18.98 5.78 -9.82
C ILE A 620 17.74 5.90 -10.71
N LEU A 621 17.67 6.94 -11.56
CA LEU A 621 16.56 7.14 -12.49
C LEU A 621 16.42 5.98 -13.47
N PHE A 622 17.55 5.49 -14.00
CA PHE A 622 17.55 4.38 -14.96
C PHE A 622 17.16 3.07 -14.28
N ALA A 623 17.64 2.82 -13.05
CA ALA A 623 17.21 1.68 -12.26
C ALA A 623 15.70 1.73 -11.96
N SER A 624 15.16 2.87 -11.51
CA SER A 624 13.73 2.99 -11.22
C SER A 624 12.84 2.76 -12.46
N LEU A 625 13.23 3.31 -13.62
CA LEU A 625 12.50 3.16 -14.89
C LEU A 625 12.56 1.73 -15.44
N LEU A 626 13.73 1.08 -15.33
CA LEU A 626 13.86 -0.31 -15.76
C LEU A 626 13.02 -1.24 -14.88
N ASN A 627 13.00 -1.04 -13.56
CA ASN A 627 12.29 -1.95 -12.65
C ASN A 627 10.78 -1.90 -12.82
N SER A 628 10.18 -0.73 -13.05
CA SER A 628 8.76 -0.64 -13.37
C SER A 628 8.41 -1.36 -14.68
N SER A 629 9.35 -1.42 -15.62
CA SER A 629 9.17 -2.13 -16.90
C SER A 629 9.26 -3.65 -16.77
N PHE A 630 9.85 -4.16 -15.67
CA PHE A 630 9.97 -5.60 -15.44
C PHE A 630 8.84 -6.16 -14.59
N ILE A 631 8.19 -5.36 -13.74
CA ILE A 631 7.02 -5.83 -12.97
C ILE A 631 5.80 -5.81 -13.89
N SER A 632 5.48 -6.96 -14.47
CA SER A 632 4.25 -7.16 -15.22
C SER A 632 3.20 -7.78 -14.31
N ASP A 633 2.06 -7.11 -14.21
CA ASP A 633 0.86 -7.74 -13.68
C ASP A 633 0.36 -8.77 -14.70
N ALA A 634 0.00 -9.96 -14.23
CA ALA A 634 -0.75 -10.90 -15.06
C ALA A 634 -2.16 -10.35 -15.25
N ASN A 635 -2.76 -10.58 -16.42
CA ASN A 635 -4.15 -10.25 -16.67
C ASN A 635 -4.99 -11.52 -16.52
N PRO A 636 -6.12 -11.46 -15.81
CA PRO A 636 -7.01 -12.60 -15.69
C PRO A 636 -7.74 -12.87 -17.01
N GLU A 637 -8.14 -14.12 -17.23
CA GLU A 637 -8.91 -14.58 -18.37
C GLU A 637 -10.05 -15.51 -17.90
N GLY A 638 -11.10 -15.68 -18.72
CA GLY A 638 -12.26 -16.53 -18.40
C GLY A 638 -13.55 -15.74 -18.22
N SER A 639 -14.49 -16.27 -17.44
CA SER A 639 -15.81 -15.67 -17.21
C SER A 639 -15.72 -14.47 -16.25
N LEU A 640 -15.43 -13.28 -16.77
CA LEU A 640 -15.16 -12.08 -15.97
C LEU A 640 -16.25 -11.02 -16.12
N VAL A 641 -16.52 -10.30 -15.02
CA VAL A 641 -17.31 -9.06 -14.99
C VAL A 641 -16.41 -7.93 -14.53
N TYR A 642 -16.17 -6.93 -15.39
CA TYR A 642 -15.48 -5.71 -15.00
C TYR A 642 -16.45 -4.69 -14.43
N ILE A 643 -16.07 -4.05 -13.32
CA ILE A 643 -16.85 -2.99 -12.68
C ILE A 643 -16.04 -1.70 -12.74
N ASP A 644 -16.55 -0.72 -13.47
CA ASP A 644 -15.84 0.52 -13.72
C ASP A 644 -15.74 1.40 -12.45
N ILE A 645 -14.53 1.92 -12.17
CA ILE A 645 -14.31 3.01 -11.20
C ILE A 645 -13.57 4.21 -11.82
N THR A 646 -13.42 4.22 -13.14
CA THR A 646 -12.54 5.18 -13.85
C THR A 646 -13.26 6.49 -14.15
N HIS A 647 -14.60 6.46 -14.24
CA HIS A 647 -15.45 7.62 -14.49
C HIS A 647 -16.03 8.25 -13.21
N ALA A 648 -15.41 7.99 -12.06
CA ALA A 648 -15.80 8.52 -10.74
C ALA A 648 -17.25 8.15 -10.37
N GLU A 649 -17.55 6.88 -10.58
CA GLU A 649 -18.79 6.18 -10.30
C GLU A 649 -19.25 6.45 -8.87
N LYS A 650 -20.55 6.67 -8.71
CA LYS A 650 -21.15 7.07 -7.43
C LYS A 650 -21.41 5.88 -6.51
N PHE A 651 -20.37 5.09 -6.24
CA PHE A 651 -20.41 4.04 -5.23
C PHE A 651 -19.13 4.01 -4.38
N SER A 652 -19.22 3.41 -3.19
CA SER A 652 -18.11 3.25 -2.26
C SER A 652 -17.23 2.05 -2.63
N ILE A 653 -15.93 2.27 -2.70
CA ILE A 653 -14.93 1.19 -2.81
C ILE A 653 -14.62 0.52 -1.46
N ASP A 654 -15.00 1.14 -0.32
CA ASP A 654 -14.97 0.48 0.99
C ASP A 654 -16.03 -0.63 0.96
N PRO A 655 -15.63 -1.92 1.03
CA PRO A 655 -16.56 -3.03 0.93
C PRO A 655 -17.52 -3.04 2.12
N PHE A 656 -18.65 -3.74 1.97
CA PHE A 656 -19.67 -3.92 3.02
C PHE A 656 -20.42 -2.64 3.44
N ASN A 657 -20.14 -1.48 2.83
CA ASN A 657 -20.95 -0.27 2.98
C ASN A 657 -22.26 -0.41 2.17
N ASP A 658 -23.36 0.15 2.65
CA ASP A 658 -24.65 0.26 1.96
C ASP A 658 -24.55 0.87 0.55
N ASN A 659 -23.62 1.81 0.36
CA ASN A 659 -23.34 2.45 -0.92
C ASN A 659 -22.23 1.74 -1.72
N SER A 660 -21.76 0.57 -1.32
CA SER A 660 -20.84 -0.26 -2.12
C SER A 660 -21.61 -1.24 -2.99
N VAL A 661 -20.89 -2.07 -3.76
CA VAL A 661 -21.46 -2.98 -4.77
C VAL A 661 -21.08 -4.45 -4.51
N THR A 662 -20.64 -4.78 -3.29
CA THR A 662 -20.27 -6.14 -2.89
C THR A 662 -21.41 -7.15 -3.10
N GLY A 663 -22.65 -6.82 -2.75
CA GLY A 663 -23.82 -7.68 -2.99
C GLY A 663 -24.04 -7.94 -4.48
N THR A 664 -23.83 -6.93 -5.33
CA THR A 664 -23.85 -7.08 -6.80
C THR A 664 -22.74 -7.99 -7.27
N MET A 665 -21.50 -7.81 -6.79
CA MET A 665 -20.37 -8.68 -7.09
C MET A 665 -20.67 -10.15 -6.74
N VAL A 666 -21.17 -10.40 -5.52
CA VAL A 666 -21.55 -11.74 -5.08
C VAL A 666 -22.66 -12.32 -5.96
N ASN A 667 -23.65 -11.51 -6.38
CA ASN A 667 -24.69 -11.98 -7.30
C ASN A 667 -24.13 -12.35 -8.69
N PHE A 668 -23.15 -11.63 -9.22
CA PHE A 668 -22.46 -12.05 -10.45
C PHE A 668 -21.66 -13.36 -10.26
N ALA A 669 -21.02 -13.54 -9.10
CA ALA A 669 -20.39 -14.81 -8.75
C ALA A 669 -21.40 -15.97 -8.71
N ARG A 670 -22.61 -15.74 -8.18
CA ARG A 670 -23.72 -16.72 -8.24
C ARG A 670 -24.12 -17.08 -9.67
N ASN A 671 -23.86 -16.23 -10.67
CA ASN A 671 -24.13 -16.47 -12.09
C ASN A 671 -22.96 -17.10 -12.87
N GLY A 672 -21.86 -17.45 -12.18
CA GLY A 672 -20.67 -18.03 -12.81
C GLY A 672 -19.65 -17.03 -13.32
N TYR A 673 -19.80 -15.74 -12.98
CA TYR A 673 -18.86 -14.69 -13.40
C TYR A 673 -18.03 -14.16 -12.22
N LEU A 674 -16.73 -14.00 -12.41
CA LEU A 674 -15.84 -13.43 -11.41
C LEU A 674 -15.77 -11.90 -11.55
N PRO A 675 -16.19 -11.13 -10.54
CA PRO A 675 -16.13 -9.68 -10.57
C PRO A 675 -14.71 -9.14 -10.40
N ILE A 676 -14.37 -8.05 -11.09
CA ILE A 676 -13.08 -7.36 -10.99
C ILE A 676 -13.31 -5.84 -11.03
N ILE A 677 -12.75 -5.12 -10.07
CA ILE A 677 -12.73 -3.65 -10.11
C ILE A 677 -11.75 -3.17 -11.20
N LEU A 678 -12.26 -2.40 -12.16
CA LEU A 678 -11.47 -1.83 -13.25
C LEU A 678 -10.97 -0.43 -12.85
N LYS A 679 -9.68 -0.33 -12.52
CA LYS A 679 -9.06 0.93 -12.08
C LYS A 679 -8.51 1.83 -13.18
N ASP A 680 -8.30 1.26 -14.37
CA ASP A 680 -7.85 1.96 -15.57
C ASP A 680 -8.73 1.53 -16.73
N PHE A 681 -9.20 2.47 -17.55
CA PHE A 681 -10.12 2.19 -18.65
C PHE A 681 -9.36 1.61 -19.85
N ASP A 682 -8.91 0.37 -19.69
CA ASP A 682 -8.08 -0.36 -20.63
C ASP A 682 -8.92 -1.35 -21.43
N TYR A 683 -9.14 -1.02 -22.71
CA TYR A 683 -9.92 -1.84 -23.63
C TYR A 683 -9.38 -3.27 -23.77
N GLU A 684 -8.06 -3.46 -23.69
CA GLU A 684 -7.44 -4.78 -23.79
C GLU A 684 -7.78 -5.67 -22.59
N LYS A 685 -8.09 -5.09 -21.43
CA LYS A 685 -8.64 -5.82 -20.29
C LYS A 685 -10.13 -6.07 -20.49
N ILE A 686 -10.90 -5.02 -20.82
CA ILE A 686 -12.35 -5.10 -21.01
C ILE A 686 -12.73 -6.21 -22.01
N ARG A 687 -12.05 -6.26 -23.17
CA ARG A 687 -12.32 -7.26 -24.21
C ARG A 687 -12.05 -8.72 -23.80
N ARG A 688 -11.28 -8.95 -22.72
CA ARG A 688 -11.01 -10.30 -22.19
C ARG A 688 -12.12 -10.79 -21.26
N GLY A 689 -12.97 -9.88 -20.78
CA GLY A 689 -14.13 -10.22 -19.97
C GLY A 689 -15.39 -10.38 -20.81
N ASN A 690 -16.46 -10.81 -20.14
CA ASN A 690 -17.76 -11.09 -20.76
C ASN A 690 -18.72 -9.93 -20.54
N ILE A 691 -18.62 -9.28 -19.38
CA ILE A 691 -19.54 -8.24 -18.94
C ILE A 691 -18.74 -7.04 -18.43
N ILE A 692 -19.23 -5.83 -18.72
CA ILE A 692 -18.78 -4.61 -18.05
C ILE A 692 -19.98 -3.89 -17.42
N LEU A 693 -19.82 -3.47 -16.16
CA LEU A 693 -20.77 -2.67 -15.40
C LEU A 693 -20.27 -1.23 -15.31
N ILE A 694 -21.12 -0.29 -15.68
CA ILE A 694 -20.91 1.15 -15.42
C ILE A 694 -22.06 1.61 -14.53
N ILE A 695 -21.73 2.17 -13.35
CA ILE A 695 -22.70 2.48 -12.30
C ILE A 695 -22.62 3.96 -11.95
N ALA A 696 -23.63 4.72 -12.36
CA ALA A 696 -23.81 6.13 -12.07
C ALA A 696 -22.51 6.96 -12.26
N PRO A 697 -21.94 7.00 -13.47
CA PRO A 697 -20.68 7.69 -13.72
C PRO A 697 -20.83 9.19 -13.47
N ASN A 698 -19.81 9.81 -12.88
CA ASN A 698 -19.80 11.24 -12.57
C ASN A 698 -18.83 12.03 -13.47
N LYS A 699 -18.27 11.36 -14.48
CA LYS A 699 -17.52 11.95 -15.59
C LYS A 699 -18.13 11.49 -16.90
N VAL A 700 -18.10 12.37 -17.89
CA VAL A 700 -18.61 12.06 -19.23
C VAL A 700 -17.81 10.92 -19.85
N LEU A 701 -18.51 9.90 -20.35
CA LEU A 701 -17.92 8.86 -21.20
C LEU A 701 -17.44 9.53 -22.49
N GLY A 702 -16.12 9.56 -22.66
CA GLY A 702 -15.51 10.21 -23.81
C GLY A 702 -15.85 9.49 -25.10
N LYS A 703 -15.63 10.17 -26.24
CA LYS A 703 -15.87 9.56 -27.55
C LYS A 703 -15.06 8.27 -27.75
N ASP A 704 -13.80 8.26 -27.30
CA ASP A 704 -12.92 7.08 -27.35
C ASP A 704 -13.45 5.93 -26.48
N ASP A 705 -13.99 6.25 -25.30
CA ASP A 705 -14.57 5.25 -24.39
C ASP A 705 -15.83 4.63 -25.00
N VAL A 706 -16.71 5.45 -25.58
CA VAL A 706 -17.90 4.99 -26.30
C VAL A 706 -17.52 4.13 -27.51
N GLU A 707 -16.55 4.56 -28.34
CA GLU A 707 -16.09 3.77 -29.49
C GLU A 707 -15.60 2.37 -29.05
N LYS A 708 -14.84 2.28 -27.96
CA LYS A 708 -14.37 1.01 -27.36
C LYS A 708 -15.51 0.16 -26.80
N LEU A 709 -16.46 0.77 -26.08
CA LEU A 709 -17.62 0.04 -25.53
C LEU A 709 -18.50 -0.51 -26.65
N MET A 710 -18.72 0.26 -27.72
CA MET A 710 -19.45 -0.21 -28.89
C MET A 710 -18.73 -1.36 -29.60
N GLU A 711 -17.39 -1.32 -29.68
CA GLU A 711 -16.59 -2.43 -30.20
C GLU A 711 -16.71 -3.68 -29.32
N PHE A 712 -16.59 -3.54 -27.99
CA PHE A 712 -16.79 -4.63 -27.03
C PHE A 712 -18.16 -5.31 -27.18
N ILE A 713 -19.24 -4.53 -27.23
CA ILE A 713 -20.60 -5.06 -27.41
C ILE A 713 -20.71 -5.75 -28.76
N LYS A 714 -20.20 -5.13 -29.84
CA LYS A 714 -20.24 -5.71 -31.18
C LYS A 714 -19.56 -7.08 -31.26
N GLU A 715 -18.46 -7.27 -30.53
CA GLU A 715 -17.68 -8.50 -30.50
C GLU A 715 -18.33 -9.64 -29.70
N GLY A 716 -19.25 -9.33 -28.79
CA GLY A 716 -19.99 -10.33 -28.02
C GLY A 716 -20.21 -9.97 -26.56
N GLY A 717 -19.63 -8.87 -26.07
CA GLY A 717 -19.73 -8.46 -24.68
C GLY A 717 -21.12 -7.94 -24.29
N LEU A 718 -21.43 -8.02 -23.00
CA LEU A 718 -22.60 -7.40 -22.39
C LEU A 718 -22.19 -6.13 -21.64
N LEU A 719 -22.71 -4.97 -22.05
CA LEU A 719 -22.61 -3.74 -21.25
C LEU A 719 -23.90 -3.59 -20.42
N ILE A 720 -23.75 -3.48 -19.11
CA ILE A 720 -24.86 -3.10 -18.21
C ILE A 720 -24.55 -1.71 -17.65
N LEU A 721 -25.40 -0.75 -17.98
CA LEU A 721 -25.33 0.62 -17.47
C LEU A 721 -26.46 0.84 -16.46
N SER A 722 -26.10 1.21 -15.23
CA SER A 722 -27.05 1.71 -14.23
C SER A 722 -26.87 3.23 -14.13
N SER A 723 -27.86 4.02 -14.55
CA SER A 723 -27.75 5.49 -14.52
C SER A 723 -29.13 6.13 -14.42
N GLY A 724 -29.31 7.03 -13.45
CA GLY A 724 -30.47 7.92 -13.35
C GLY A 724 -30.25 9.25 -14.06
N TYR A 725 -31.26 10.13 -14.00
CA TYR A 725 -31.27 11.41 -14.72
C TYR A 725 -30.13 12.36 -14.30
N GLN A 726 -29.71 12.32 -13.04
CA GLN A 726 -28.62 13.15 -12.51
C GLN A 726 -27.27 12.84 -13.15
N CYS A 727 -27.09 11.64 -13.72
CA CYS A 727 -25.88 11.22 -14.41
C CYS A 727 -26.08 11.16 -15.94
N ARG A 728 -27.27 11.55 -16.45
CA ARG A 728 -27.65 11.49 -17.87
C ARG A 728 -26.61 12.13 -18.78
N ASP A 729 -26.17 13.34 -18.49
CA ASP A 729 -25.20 14.05 -19.34
C ASP A 729 -23.86 13.31 -19.43
N CYS A 730 -23.49 12.54 -18.41
CA CYS A 730 -22.26 11.76 -18.41
C CYS A 730 -22.35 10.53 -19.33
N VAL A 731 -23.54 9.94 -19.47
CA VAL A 731 -23.78 8.74 -20.28
C VAL A 731 -24.40 9.04 -21.65
N LYS A 732 -24.85 10.28 -21.87
CA LYS A 732 -25.55 10.69 -23.09
C LYS A 732 -24.83 10.31 -24.38
N PRO A 733 -23.49 10.49 -24.53
CA PRO A 733 -22.79 10.06 -25.74
C PRO A 733 -22.99 8.58 -26.09
N LEU A 734 -23.08 7.70 -25.09
CA LEU A 734 -23.37 6.28 -25.28
C LEU A 734 -24.86 6.04 -25.58
N LEU A 735 -25.77 6.70 -24.85
CA LEU A 735 -27.21 6.53 -25.06
C LEU A 735 -27.65 6.97 -26.47
N ASP A 736 -27.03 8.02 -27.00
CA ASP A 736 -27.31 8.54 -28.34
C ASP A 736 -27.00 7.47 -29.43
N GLU A 737 -25.96 6.64 -29.26
CA GLU A 737 -25.65 5.52 -30.18
C GLU A 737 -26.77 4.47 -30.24
N PHE A 738 -27.52 4.34 -29.14
CA PHE A 738 -28.63 3.39 -29.02
C PHE A 738 -30.01 4.02 -29.23
N ASN A 739 -30.10 5.31 -29.56
CA ASN A 739 -31.35 6.07 -29.60
C ASN A 739 -32.19 5.93 -28.32
N LEU A 740 -31.53 6.02 -27.17
CA LEU A 740 -32.15 6.08 -25.85
C LEU A 740 -31.90 7.44 -25.21
N ASP A 741 -32.74 7.81 -24.26
CA ASP A 741 -32.49 8.92 -23.35
C ASP A 741 -33.14 8.64 -21.98
N ILE A 742 -32.79 9.41 -20.95
CA ILE A 742 -33.41 9.33 -19.62
C ILE A 742 -34.29 10.56 -19.42
N ASP A 743 -35.55 10.35 -19.07
CA ASP A 743 -36.53 11.42 -18.85
C ASP A 743 -36.32 12.09 -17.48
N ALA A 744 -36.73 13.36 -17.39
CA ALA A 744 -36.59 14.19 -16.19
C ALA A 744 -37.71 14.00 -15.17
N VAL A 745 -38.59 13.01 -15.36
CA VAL A 745 -39.72 12.70 -14.47
C VAL A 745 -39.21 11.84 -13.31
N PRO A 746 -39.14 12.35 -12.07
CA PRO A 746 -38.68 11.55 -10.94
C PRO A 746 -39.81 10.63 -10.47
N LEU A 747 -39.65 9.31 -10.64
CA LEU A 747 -40.61 8.36 -10.06
C LEU A 747 -40.29 8.04 -8.60
N GLY A 748 -39.02 8.20 -8.21
CA GLY A 748 -38.53 7.86 -6.87
C GLY A 748 -38.46 6.34 -6.67
N PRO A 749 -38.66 5.84 -5.45
CA PRO A 749 -38.61 4.40 -5.18
C PRO A 749 -39.84 3.70 -5.75
N VAL A 750 -39.63 2.72 -6.63
CA VAL A 750 -40.70 1.92 -7.25
C VAL A 750 -40.36 0.42 -7.19
N PRO A 751 -41.33 -0.47 -6.90
CA PRO A 751 -42.69 -0.16 -6.47
C PRO A 751 -42.74 0.59 -5.13
N TYR A 752 -43.86 1.27 -4.85
CA TYR A 752 -44.07 2.03 -3.61
C TYR A 752 -44.37 1.06 -2.45
N VAL A 753 -43.33 0.41 -1.95
CA VAL A 753 -43.41 -0.74 -1.02
C VAL A 753 -43.45 -0.37 0.47
N GLU A 754 -43.45 0.91 0.83
CA GLU A 754 -43.26 1.36 2.22
C GLU A 754 -44.34 0.82 3.18
N GLU A 755 -45.57 0.67 2.72
CA GLU A 755 -46.68 0.19 3.55
C GLU A 755 -46.71 -1.34 3.69
N ASN A 756 -46.30 -2.10 2.66
CA ASN A 756 -46.36 -3.57 2.62
C ASN A 756 -45.13 -4.20 1.94
N PRO A 757 -43.92 -4.08 2.51
CA PRO A 757 -42.70 -4.55 1.83
C PRO A 757 -42.71 -6.05 1.53
N GLU A 758 -43.29 -6.87 2.40
CA GLU A 758 -43.36 -8.33 2.25
C GLU A 758 -44.13 -8.78 0.99
N GLU A 759 -45.13 -8.02 0.55
CA GLU A 759 -45.93 -8.33 -0.63
C GLU A 759 -45.11 -8.23 -1.93
N TYR A 760 -44.12 -7.33 -1.94
CA TYR A 760 -43.32 -7.00 -3.12
C TYR A 760 -41.88 -7.54 -3.05
N GLN A 761 -41.51 -8.30 -2.01
CA GLN A 761 -40.13 -8.76 -1.80
C GLN A 761 -39.54 -9.59 -2.96
N MET A 762 -40.40 -10.20 -3.78
CA MET A 762 -40.00 -10.99 -4.95
C MET A 762 -40.03 -10.18 -6.26
N GLU A 763 -40.49 -8.93 -6.22
CA GLU A 763 -40.49 -8.02 -7.38
C GLU A 763 -39.21 -7.16 -7.38
N PRO A 764 -38.72 -6.74 -8.57
CA PRO A 764 -37.63 -5.78 -8.66
C PRO A 764 -38.00 -4.44 -7.98
N LYS A 765 -37.07 -3.88 -7.21
CA LYS A 765 -37.21 -2.60 -6.52
C LYS A 765 -36.11 -1.65 -6.92
N PHE A 766 -36.51 -0.43 -7.23
CA PHE A 766 -35.70 0.73 -7.57
C PHE A 766 -35.73 1.73 -6.41
N VAL A 767 -34.64 2.47 -6.24
CA VAL A 767 -34.45 3.48 -5.18
C VAL A 767 -34.71 4.87 -5.72
N ASP A 768 -34.18 5.17 -6.91
CA ASP A 768 -34.25 6.47 -7.56
C ASP A 768 -34.52 6.26 -9.06
N ALA A 769 -35.75 5.83 -9.38
CA ALA A 769 -36.14 5.46 -10.74
C ALA A 769 -36.47 6.66 -11.63
N TRP A 770 -36.01 6.57 -12.88
CA TRP A 770 -36.24 7.56 -13.94
C TRP A 770 -36.74 6.86 -15.20
N PRO A 771 -37.76 7.35 -15.92
CA PRO A 771 -38.22 6.73 -17.16
C PRO A 771 -37.16 6.76 -18.26
N ILE A 772 -37.10 5.71 -19.07
CA ILE A 772 -36.29 5.64 -20.29
C ILE A 772 -37.13 6.12 -21.48
N LEU A 773 -36.63 7.10 -22.22
CA LEU A 773 -37.17 7.51 -23.50
C LEU A 773 -36.64 6.57 -24.59
N VAL A 774 -37.47 5.61 -24.98
CA VAL A 774 -37.11 4.59 -25.97
C VAL A 774 -37.52 5.04 -27.37
N MET A 775 -36.56 5.51 -28.17
CA MET A 775 -36.78 5.83 -29.59
C MET A 775 -36.36 4.68 -30.52
N ASN A 776 -35.61 3.71 -29.99
CA ASN A 776 -35.15 2.53 -30.71
C ASN A 776 -36.23 1.45 -30.76
N LYS A 777 -36.60 1.05 -31.98
CA LYS A 777 -37.63 0.01 -32.21
C LYS A 777 -37.15 -1.41 -31.90
N GLU A 778 -35.85 -1.62 -31.79
CA GLU A 778 -35.23 -2.91 -31.47
C GLU A 778 -35.05 -3.09 -29.96
N ALA A 779 -35.32 -2.06 -29.15
CA ALA A 779 -35.25 -2.14 -27.71
C ALA A 779 -36.39 -2.99 -27.14
N ILE A 780 -36.02 -3.87 -26.21
CA ILE A 780 -36.92 -4.71 -25.44
C ILE A 780 -37.00 -4.13 -24.03
N SER A 781 -38.22 -3.91 -23.52
CA SER A 781 -38.39 -3.57 -22.12
C SER A 781 -38.29 -4.82 -21.25
N TYR A 782 -37.44 -4.77 -20.23
CA TYR A 782 -37.34 -5.81 -19.19
C TYR A 782 -38.14 -5.44 -17.94
N TYR A 783 -38.43 -4.15 -17.73
CA TYR A 783 -39.25 -3.71 -16.61
C TYR A 783 -39.98 -2.41 -16.96
N ASP A 784 -41.29 -2.45 -16.79
CA ASP A 784 -42.19 -1.31 -16.92
C ASP A 784 -42.95 -1.13 -15.59
N VAL A 785 -43.10 0.12 -15.16
CA VAL A 785 -43.97 0.47 -14.03
C VAL A 785 -45.22 1.20 -14.53
N TYR A 786 -46.36 0.92 -13.90
CA TYR A 786 -47.64 1.50 -14.27
C TYR A 786 -48.12 2.45 -13.17
N ILE A 787 -48.21 3.75 -13.47
CA ILE A 787 -48.59 4.81 -12.51
C ILE A 787 -49.64 5.70 -13.17
N GLU A 788 -50.78 5.89 -12.52
CA GLU A 788 -51.84 6.83 -12.95
C GLU A 788 -52.30 6.71 -14.44
N ASN A 789 -52.32 5.48 -14.97
CA ASN A 789 -52.63 5.14 -16.38
C ASN A 789 -51.51 5.39 -17.41
N GLU A 790 -50.31 5.73 -16.96
CA GLU A 790 -49.12 5.79 -17.81
C GLU A 790 -48.19 4.60 -17.52
N THR A 791 -47.45 4.17 -18.54
CA THR A 791 -46.43 3.13 -18.45
C THR A 791 -45.07 3.78 -18.61
N TYR A 792 -44.17 3.55 -17.66
CA TYR A 792 -42.80 4.05 -17.68
C TYR A 792 -41.83 2.87 -17.73
N THR A 793 -41.03 2.81 -18.79
CA THR A 793 -39.97 1.80 -18.93
C THR A 793 -38.76 2.19 -18.09
N LEU A 794 -38.26 1.27 -17.26
CA LEU A 794 -37.12 1.50 -16.35
C LEU A 794 -35.90 0.65 -16.68
N VAL A 795 -36.11 -0.47 -17.38
CA VAL A 795 -35.01 -1.34 -17.80
C VAL A 795 -35.22 -1.74 -19.25
N THR A 796 -34.20 -1.56 -20.08
CA THR A 796 -34.22 -1.96 -21.48
C THR A 796 -33.02 -2.82 -21.85
N PHE A 797 -33.22 -3.66 -22.86
CA PHE A 797 -32.17 -4.41 -23.53
C PHE A 797 -32.18 -4.14 -25.04
N ILE A 798 -31.00 -3.93 -25.60
CA ILE A 798 -30.79 -3.80 -27.04
C ILE A 798 -29.69 -4.77 -27.45
N ARG A 799 -29.97 -5.60 -28.46
CA ARG A 799 -28.94 -6.42 -29.10
C ARG A 799 -28.13 -5.56 -30.06
N TYR A 800 -26.80 -5.67 -30.02
CA TYR A 800 -25.94 -4.98 -30.96
C TYR A 800 -24.74 -5.84 -31.36
N GLY A 801 -24.59 -6.08 -32.67
CA GLY A 801 -23.64 -7.06 -33.16
C GLY A 801 -23.88 -8.45 -32.55
N LYS A 802 -22.86 -9.04 -31.94
CA LYS A 802 -22.98 -10.32 -31.23
C LYS A 802 -23.38 -10.17 -29.76
N GLY A 803 -23.17 -8.99 -29.17
CA GLY A 803 -23.41 -8.72 -27.77
C GLY A 803 -24.73 -8.02 -27.49
N GLY A 804 -24.78 -7.36 -26.34
CA GLY A 804 -25.95 -6.64 -25.89
C GLY A 804 -25.66 -5.47 -24.96
N PHE A 805 -26.64 -4.58 -24.85
CA PHE A 805 -26.63 -3.42 -23.98
C PHE A 805 -27.88 -3.44 -23.09
N VAL A 806 -27.69 -3.37 -21.78
CA VAL A 806 -28.75 -3.23 -20.78
C VAL A 806 -28.64 -1.86 -20.13
N LEU A 807 -29.73 -1.10 -20.13
CA LEU A 807 -29.86 0.15 -19.38
C LEU A 807 -30.82 -0.07 -18.21
N ILE A 808 -30.36 0.17 -16.98
CA ILE A 808 -31.15 0.24 -15.75
C ILE A 808 -31.20 1.71 -15.34
N SER A 809 -32.39 2.31 -15.37
CA SER A 809 -32.55 3.76 -15.20
C SER A 809 -32.72 4.17 -13.72
N ASP A 810 -31.66 3.90 -12.95
CA ASP A 810 -31.54 4.20 -11.52
C ASP A 810 -30.05 4.24 -11.15
N ASN A 811 -29.61 5.23 -10.36
CA ASN A 811 -28.22 5.36 -9.94
C ASN A 811 -27.81 4.35 -8.87
N GLU A 812 -28.77 3.84 -8.12
CA GLU A 812 -28.59 3.16 -6.85
C GLU A 812 -29.07 1.70 -6.88
N PHE A 813 -29.63 1.25 -8.01
CA PHE A 813 -30.20 -0.08 -8.18
C PHE A 813 -29.22 -1.20 -7.78
N LEU A 814 -27.95 -1.08 -8.19
CA LEU A 814 -26.89 -2.06 -7.99
C LEU A 814 -26.11 -1.89 -6.68
N LEU A 815 -26.56 -1.01 -5.77
CA LEU A 815 -25.89 -0.82 -4.48
C LEU A 815 -26.34 -1.88 -3.45
N ASN A 816 -25.47 -2.17 -2.47
CA ASN A 816 -25.72 -3.15 -1.42
C ASN A 816 -27.05 -2.93 -0.69
N LYS A 817 -27.39 -1.67 -0.39
CA LYS A 817 -28.65 -1.29 0.25
C LYS A 817 -29.91 -1.63 -0.53
N ASN A 818 -29.78 -2.00 -1.81
CA ASN A 818 -30.88 -2.38 -2.68
C ASN A 818 -30.80 -3.83 -3.18
N ILE A 819 -29.62 -4.45 -3.12
CA ILE A 819 -29.43 -5.85 -3.49
C ILE A 819 -29.33 -6.73 -2.25
N GLU A 820 -28.20 -6.63 -1.55
CA GLU A 820 -27.82 -7.51 -0.44
C GLU A 820 -26.65 -6.88 0.32
N SER A 821 -26.74 -6.84 1.66
CA SER A 821 -25.71 -6.37 2.58
C SER A 821 -25.67 -7.25 3.83
N LYS A 822 -24.97 -6.80 4.88
CA LYS A 822 -24.95 -7.48 6.19
C LYS A 822 -26.31 -7.56 6.85
N GLU A 823 -27.11 -6.50 6.74
CA GLU A 823 -28.38 -6.34 7.47
C GLU A 823 -29.60 -6.29 6.53
N PHE A 824 -29.37 -6.30 5.23
CA PHE A 824 -30.42 -6.11 4.22
C PHE A 824 -30.34 -7.15 3.10
N LEU A 825 -31.50 -7.56 2.59
CA LEU A 825 -31.64 -8.42 1.42
C LEU A 825 -32.93 -8.05 0.67
N TRP A 826 -32.84 -7.88 -0.65
CA TRP A 826 -34.00 -7.80 -1.52
C TRP A 826 -34.00 -8.93 -2.56
N PRO A 827 -34.68 -10.06 -2.29
CA PRO A 827 -34.64 -11.23 -3.16
C PRO A 827 -35.07 -10.96 -4.60
N GLY A 828 -36.07 -10.10 -4.81
CA GLY A 828 -36.56 -9.72 -6.13
C GLY A 828 -35.48 -9.11 -7.02
N ASN A 829 -34.57 -8.30 -6.47
CA ASN A 829 -33.48 -7.70 -7.23
C ASN A 829 -32.38 -8.71 -7.54
N VAL A 830 -32.08 -9.58 -6.57
CA VAL A 830 -31.12 -10.67 -6.76
C VAL A 830 -31.58 -11.58 -7.91
N GLN A 831 -32.86 -11.94 -7.93
CA GLN A 831 -33.48 -12.76 -8.98
C GLN A 831 -33.64 -12.02 -10.31
N PHE A 832 -33.88 -10.72 -10.28
CA PHE A 832 -34.03 -9.93 -11.51
C PHE A 832 -32.72 -9.80 -12.29
N ILE A 833 -31.59 -9.62 -11.61
CA ILE A 833 -30.28 -9.65 -12.28
C ILE A 833 -30.02 -11.03 -12.90
N LYS A 834 -30.39 -12.12 -12.19
CA LYS A 834 -30.32 -13.49 -12.71
C LYS A 834 -31.14 -13.64 -13.99
N SER A 835 -32.41 -13.21 -13.97
CA SER A 835 -33.30 -13.36 -15.12
C SER A 835 -32.84 -12.55 -16.34
N ILE A 836 -32.26 -11.36 -16.12
CA ILE A 836 -31.62 -10.58 -17.19
C ILE A 836 -30.49 -11.39 -17.83
N ILE A 837 -29.58 -11.96 -17.03
CA ILE A 837 -28.43 -12.71 -17.55
C ILE A 837 -28.90 -13.96 -18.32
N ASP A 838 -29.88 -14.70 -17.78
CA ASP A 838 -30.42 -15.89 -18.42
C ASP A 838 -31.10 -15.57 -19.76
N ASP A 839 -31.96 -14.54 -19.81
CA ASP A 839 -32.65 -14.14 -21.04
C ASP A 839 -31.66 -13.61 -22.11
N VAL A 840 -30.62 -12.87 -21.69
CA VAL A 840 -29.55 -12.42 -22.60
C VAL A 840 -28.82 -13.62 -23.23
N ARG A 841 -28.51 -14.67 -22.45
CA ARG A 841 -27.92 -15.91 -22.97
C ARG A 841 -28.86 -16.64 -23.92
N GLU A 842 -30.15 -16.76 -23.56
CA GLU A 842 -31.18 -17.39 -24.41
C GLU A 842 -31.36 -16.67 -25.75
N ARG A 843 -31.16 -15.34 -25.77
CA ARG A 843 -31.14 -14.54 -27.01
C ARG A 843 -29.88 -14.72 -27.85
N GLY A 844 -28.92 -15.53 -27.40
CA GLY A 844 -27.71 -15.90 -28.14
C GLY A 844 -26.61 -14.84 -28.09
N VAL A 845 -26.52 -14.07 -27.01
CA VAL A 845 -25.34 -13.28 -26.68
C VAL A 845 -24.29 -14.23 -26.06
N PRO A 846 -23.05 -14.29 -26.57
CA PRO A 846 -22.04 -15.26 -26.15
C PRO A 846 -21.29 -14.78 -24.89
N ILE A 847 -22.03 -14.58 -23.80
CA ILE A 847 -21.48 -14.25 -22.48
C ILE A 847 -21.31 -15.47 -21.59
#